data_AF-A5E041-F1
#
_entry.id   AF-A5E041-F1
#
_cell.length_a   1.000
_cell.length_b   1.000
_cell.length_c   1.000
_cell.angle_alpha   90.00
_cell.angle_beta   90.00
_cell.angle_gamma   90.00
#
_symmetry.space_group_name_H-M   'P 1'
#
loop_
_entity.id
_entity.type
_entity.pdbx_description
1 polymer ?
#
loop_
_entity_poly.entity_id
_entity_poly.type
_entity_poly.pdbx_seq_one_letter_code
_entity_poly.pdbx_strand_id
1 'polypeptide(L)'
;MPDLNFNYLQDRVKDVDPDIRFMALEDLRKYLNDETVTSSKSSISYHLDKLIPTLLTMLDDPNPDVQNQVIKSFEPMVRYLSNDSILLLVKELFALVQASNDPNNTSNGSSSSKTRNFRSFTISIPNMALRSLFAQSNSRDKSDFVSDKLSKSNYKFDRDLAKKIFSYILPKVFQNEIAFDNIELLIDLISEIGYALSPKQNLELAQYFIQVSFTEQGIIGKKAIVGAEHVIALIDQEHQISTLVDSVSQQFQASSLPNKSYIMYQLLSVVIRRRIKPSQVADIFDAVTKELYLDLHIGKTRETHKDDDDEEDEEDEEELDLDILEKQNALKEEAFTTLIDLVDAAFLPIDNKNTVLDVIQTFLQYDPLNQSDDEGFDIGSEEQDEEDGDDIDFSEDELEAVGEEENDGSWKLRLQASILSRVLIKSYPDTLDTVLDKILPILPIKDSNDQVVLEAVRSCIAIIHATSPRDAQPVQSLFEPIIERLNSCKEELIPVFLKLVESLNRFDNTVLIEASFKALEKRNINSLSSLEYLQFFTSVLKFHDDLSNLVINKIGDDIAINLEDKSFNMIIESLKCLKILLNHKESSKIANVEKLVSSLVTKVENRKQYPSELIRLAIEALGATLTNTTTTTTIENSTQEAIFDVLKSSISYEVTSKATLDVLNNIYTTKTLPDEYSEAIVDGLEQYILSANEATSTSALILLNKLALQTVSDKRKKETIISSLLKLLPLTNASNHKLIFEILTNWSQDLNESEQTLLADVIINLVNSDKILLHDELFFNMIRAYSQNFDNKVFYDKLASLLNPNLPVSAKISAIGADNLGKETHINAAIEQLHLLLKSNINDSQIAVAILFLAFANDDLLDVNELIELLRKENFTNEDNVKAVSTAIGLKVQRNPHAFITPILEAYKAETRSLTRSSLVEALRLVVDSCDQRQKTEIWDAIFSLQNNDFDPALIPELRKTGDVLGEIALSLEEHQIQQVVENQVDRRKIYLVLVFTKYLISNLELSNTGSRLLTYLVNASVEWLDIVDLDLRKIALGNLLTGIHIKPLILAPLLNLIILPKLAQQLSAEKDFKKIITMGPYKYTLDQGAELRKLCYEFIYSVMAADDTSLVQHDVDIQLLGKNIIEKGLLDDQPDIVVLACSNLGNFFDLHEMEAMELIRTGGTELIEQLVGALNKQLSKKLSAKASAQDTEIHQERIKSIVKLSKKIDLVLESTEIDNDENRQIQDIWNKFITDIKQQYTVYYSSTVV
;
A
#
# COMPACT_ATOMS: atom_id res chain seq x y z
N MET A 1 -13.13 34.02 33.67
CA MET A 1 -12.86 33.91 35.12
C MET A 1 -12.32 35.25 35.62
N PRO A 2 -12.68 35.75 36.82
CA PRO A 2 -12.01 36.92 37.41
C PRO A 2 -10.55 36.55 37.78
N ASP A 3 -9.64 37.52 37.73
CA ASP A 3 -8.23 37.34 38.11
C ASP A 3 -8.13 36.72 39.53
N LEU A 4 -7.48 35.56 39.62
CA LEU A 4 -7.28 34.85 40.88
C LEU A 4 -6.34 35.65 41.79
N ASN A 5 -6.79 36.02 43.00
CA ASN A 5 -5.94 36.72 43.96
C ASN A 5 -5.03 35.72 44.71
N PHE A 6 -3.79 35.58 44.23
CA PHE A 6 -2.80 34.65 44.79
C PHE A 6 -2.45 34.89 46.27
N ASN A 7 -2.49 36.13 46.76
CA ASN A 7 -2.23 36.40 48.17
C ASN A 7 -3.37 35.87 49.06
N TYR A 8 -4.61 36.08 48.60
CA TYR A 8 -5.79 35.56 49.28
C TYR A 8 -5.85 34.02 49.26
N LEU A 9 -5.41 33.43 48.14
CA LEU A 9 -5.29 31.98 48.00
C LEU A 9 -4.23 31.41 48.95
N GLN A 10 -3.07 32.07 49.09
CA GLN A 10 -2.01 31.63 50.01
C GLN A 10 -2.47 31.63 51.48
N ASP A 11 -3.30 32.59 51.89
CA ASP A 11 -3.87 32.62 53.23
C ASP A 11 -4.87 31.49 53.45
N ARG A 12 -5.74 31.21 52.46
CA ARG A 12 -6.73 30.10 52.53
C ARG A 12 -6.08 28.72 52.50
N VAL A 13 -4.97 28.54 51.78
CA VAL A 13 -4.21 27.28 51.78
C VAL A 13 -3.63 26.98 53.17
N LYS A 14 -3.48 27.98 54.05
CA LYS A 14 -3.01 27.82 55.43
C LYS A 14 -4.12 27.84 56.48
N ASP A 15 -5.38 27.78 56.05
CA ASP A 15 -6.52 27.82 56.95
C ASP A 15 -6.58 26.58 57.85
N VAL A 16 -7.18 26.71 59.03
CA VAL A 16 -7.38 25.60 59.97
C VAL A 16 -8.40 24.61 59.40
N ASP A 17 -9.38 25.09 58.63
CA ASP A 17 -10.43 24.29 58.03
C ASP A 17 -9.94 23.55 56.76
N PRO A 18 -9.97 22.19 56.74
CA PRO A 18 -9.55 21.42 55.58
C PRO A 18 -10.38 21.66 54.31
N ASP A 19 -11.68 21.97 54.42
CA ASP A 19 -12.54 22.20 53.25
C ASP A 19 -12.13 23.50 52.55
N ILE A 20 -11.73 24.51 53.32
CA ILE A 20 -11.21 25.78 52.81
C ILE A 20 -9.86 25.56 52.10
N ARG A 21 -8.97 24.75 52.68
CA ARG A 21 -7.69 24.38 52.04
C ARG A 21 -7.91 23.63 50.73
N PHE A 22 -8.81 22.64 50.72
CA PHE A 22 -9.17 21.88 49.52
C PHE A 22 -9.74 22.77 48.42
N MET A 23 -10.73 23.61 48.75
CA MET A 23 -11.34 24.54 47.79
C MET A 23 -10.31 25.53 47.22
N ALA A 24 -9.39 26.04 48.03
CA ALA A 24 -8.34 26.94 47.57
C ALA A 24 -7.40 26.28 46.54
N LEU A 25 -7.06 25.00 46.73
CA LEU A 25 -6.21 24.25 45.79
C LEU A 25 -6.98 23.84 44.52
N GLU A 26 -8.27 23.54 44.62
CA GLU A 26 -9.12 23.28 43.45
C GLU A 26 -9.34 24.55 42.60
N ASP A 27 -9.52 25.70 43.24
CA ASP A 27 -9.59 27.00 42.56
C ASP A 27 -8.27 27.31 41.83
N LEU A 28 -7.12 27.03 42.46
CA LEU A 28 -5.80 27.15 41.82
C LEU A 28 -5.69 26.26 40.57
N ARG A 29 -6.07 24.98 40.69
CA ARG A 29 -6.00 24.01 39.59
C ARG A 29 -6.90 24.39 38.42
N LYS A 30 -8.14 24.78 38.69
CA LYS A 30 -9.08 25.26 37.65
C LYS A 30 -8.55 26.48 36.93
N TYR A 31 -7.96 27.43 37.66
CA TYR A 31 -7.37 28.63 37.08
C TYR A 31 -6.19 28.33 36.14
N LEU A 32 -5.30 27.41 36.52
CA LEU A 32 -4.12 27.07 35.72
C LEU A 32 -4.48 26.27 34.45
N ASN A 33 -5.61 25.54 34.44
CA ASN A 33 -6.07 24.75 33.30
C ASN A 33 -6.90 25.53 32.27
N ASP A 34 -7.31 26.77 32.57
CA ASP A 34 -8.10 27.60 31.64
C ASP A 34 -7.21 28.13 30.50
N GLU A 35 -7.52 27.75 29.25
CA GLU A 35 -6.73 28.12 28.05
C GLU A 35 -6.71 29.63 27.77
N THR A 36 -7.67 30.38 28.31
CA THR A 36 -7.81 31.83 28.11
C THR A 36 -6.78 32.68 28.88
N VAL A 37 -5.98 32.07 29.77
CA VAL A 37 -5.06 32.74 30.71
C VAL A 37 -3.68 33.08 30.08
N THR A 38 -3.55 32.99 28.75
CA THR A 38 -2.27 33.03 28.02
C THR A 38 -1.50 34.37 28.06
N SER A 39 -2.11 35.46 28.53
CA SER A 39 -1.56 36.83 28.38
C SER A 39 -0.62 37.31 29.49
N SER A 40 -0.36 36.54 30.58
CA SER A 40 0.48 37.01 31.71
C SER A 40 1.43 35.97 32.35
N LYS A 41 2.04 35.09 31.54
CA LYS A 41 2.92 34.00 32.02
C LYS A 41 3.97 34.41 33.07
N SER A 42 4.63 35.56 32.91
CA SER A 42 5.66 36.05 33.86
C SER A 42 5.11 36.47 35.23
N SER A 43 3.91 37.05 35.27
CA SER A 43 3.26 37.47 36.52
C SER A 43 2.82 36.24 37.33
N ILE A 44 2.23 35.26 36.65
CA ILE A 44 1.80 34.00 37.24
C ILE A 44 3.01 33.22 37.79
N SER A 45 4.12 33.13 37.03
CA SER A 45 5.35 32.47 37.49
C SER A 45 5.84 33.03 38.83
N TYR A 46 5.90 34.34 38.99
CA TYR A 46 6.37 34.98 40.23
C TYR A 46 5.48 34.64 41.45
N HIS A 47 4.16 34.57 41.25
CA HIS A 47 3.23 34.20 42.32
C HIS A 47 3.30 32.71 42.66
N LEU A 48 3.44 31.85 41.65
CA LEU A 48 3.64 30.41 41.84
C LEU A 48 4.96 30.12 42.57
N ASP A 49 6.06 30.79 42.23
CA ASP A 49 7.35 30.64 42.90
C ASP A 49 7.27 30.94 44.41
N LYS A 50 6.44 31.91 44.82
CA LYS A 50 6.16 32.20 46.24
C LYS A 50 5.26 31.18 46.93
N LEU A 51 4.42 30.48 46.15
CA LEU A 51 3.48 29.49 46.66
C LEU A 51 4.15 28.12 46.84
N ILE A 52 5.18 27.78 46.04
CA ILE A 52 5.92 26.51 46.09
C ILE A 52 6.29 26.08 47.51
N PRO A 53 6.95 26.91 48.36
CA PRO A 53 7.30 26.50 49.72
C PRO A 53 6.08 26.16 50.57
N THR A 54 4.94 26.83 50.31
CA THR A 54 3.69 26.52 51.01
C THR A 54 3.13 25.18 50.54
N LEU A 55 3.12 24.91 49.23
CA LEU A 55 2.67 23.63 48.69
C LEU A 55 3.53 22.46 49.17
N LEU A 56 4.85 22.63 49.23
CA LEU A 56 5.77 21.62 49.78
C LEU A 56 5.44 21.30 51.25
N THR A 57 5.08 22.30 52.07
CA THR A 57 4.64 22.04 53.46
C THR A 57 3.26 21.39 53.54
N MET A 58 2.39 21.58 52.54
CA MET A 58 1.05 20.98 52.50
C MET A 58 1.06 19.53 51.98
N LEU A 59 2.18 19.03 51.47
CA LEU A 59 2.35 17.59 51.24
C LEU A 59 2.23 16.79 52.55
N ASP A 60 2.52 17.41 53.69
CA ASP A 60 2.40 16.84 55.03
C ASP A 60 1.07 17.19 55.72
N ASP A 61 0.04 17.61 54.96
CA ASP A 61 -1.26 17.99 55.54
C ASP A 61 -1.92 16.80 56.26
N PRO A 62 -2.54 17.00 57.44
CA PRO A 62 -3.22 15.92 58.15
C PRO A 62 -4.44 15.36 57.41
N ASN A 63 -5.01 16.07 56.43
CA ASN A 63 -6.15 15.60 55.63
C ASN A 63 -5.68 15.00 54.27
N PRO A 64 -5.94 13.71 54.01
CA PRO A 64 -5.58 13.04 52.74
C PRO A 64 -6.18 13.68 51.48
N ASP A 65 -7.40 14.23 51.54
CA ASP A 65 -8.05 14.87 50.39
C ASP A 65 -7.31 16.16 49.99
N VAL A 66 -6.84 16.91 50.99
CA VAL A 66 -6.01 18.09 50.78
C VAL A 66 -4.66 17.68 50.19
N GLN A 67 -4.01 16.64 50.72
CA GLN A 67 -2.74 16.12 50.19
C GLN A 67 -2.86 15.71 48.70
N ASN A 68 -3.91 14.97 48.35
CA ASN A 68 -4.17 14.55 46.97
C ASN A 68 -4.39 15.76 46.04
N GLN A 69 -5.08 16.79 46.54
CA GLN A 69 -5.30 18.02 45.79
C GLN A 69 -4.03 18.85 45.62
N VAL A 70 -3.12 18.86 46.61
CA VAL A 70 -1.79 19.46 46.49
C VAL A 70 -0.98 18.78 45.40
N ILE A 71 -0.95 17.43 45.37
CA ILE A 71 -0.24 16.65 44.34
C ILE A 71 -0.72 17.06 42.94
N LYS A 72 -2.05 17.05 42.72
CA LYS A 72 -2.69 17.41 41.45
C LYS A 72 -2.46 18.87 41.02
N SER A 73 -2.02 19.73 41.94
CA SER A 73 -1.75 21.14 41.65
C SER A 73 -0.40 21.36 40.97
N PHE A 74 0.56 20.42 41.06
CA PHE A 74 1.89 20.57 40.47
C PHE A 74 1.92 20.41 38.94
N GLU A 75 1.13 19.48 38.39
CA GLU A 75 1.05 19.21 36.94
C GLU A 75 0.77 20.49 36.09
N PRO A 76 -0.28 21.29 36.37
CA PRO A 76 -0.57 22.47 35.55
C PRO A 76 0.41 23.63 35.75
N MET A 77 1.20 23.64 36.84
CA MET A 77 2.18 24.70 37.12
C MET A 77 3.34 24.72 36.11
N VAL A 78 3.71 23.56 35.54
CA VAL A 78 4.81 23.43 34.57
C VAL A 78 4.64 24.37 33.37
N ARG A 79 3.40 24.63 32.94
CA ARG A 79 3.10 25.52 31.80
C ARG A 79 3.54 26.98 32.04
N TYR A 80 3.58 27.40 33.30
CA TYR A 80 3.77 28.79 33.71
C TYR A 80 5.12 29.06 34.36
N LEU A 81 5.73 28.07 35.00
CA LEU A 81 7.04 28.21 35.64
C LEU A 81 8.19 28.36 34.63
N SER A 82 9.28 28.98 35.08
CA SER A 82 10.55 29.06 34.33
C SER A 82 11.33 27.75 34.42
N ASN A 83 12.23 27.47 33.46
CA ASN A 83 13.07 26.27 33.48
C ASN A 83 13.92 26.18 34.76
N ASP A 84 14.42 27.30 35.27
CA ASP A 84 15.21 27.33 36.51
C ASP A 84 14.34 27.06 37.75
N SER A 85 13.11 27.60 37.79
CA SER A 85 12.13 27.32 38.85
C SER A 85 11.74 25.84 38.88
N ILE A 86 11.49 25.24 37.72
CA ILE A 86 11.15 23.81 37.60
C ILE A 86 12.32 22.96 38.09
N LEU A 87 13.56 23.27 37.69
CA LEU A 87 14.74 22.54 38.13
C LEU A 87 14.92 22.63 39.66
N LEU A 88 14.67 23.80 40.26
CA LEU A 88 14.74 23.99 41.71
C LEU A 88 13.66 23.16 42.42
N LEU A 89 12.42 23.21 41.94
CA LEU A 89 11.30 22.44 42.49
C LEU A 89 11.56 20.92 42.43
N VAL A 90 12.07 20.43 41.30
CA VAL A 90 12.48 19.02 41.14
C VAL A 90 13.57 18.64 42.15
N LYS A 91 14.56 19.51 42.39
CA LYS A 91 15.63 19.26 43.37
C LYS A 91 15.11 19.20 44.80
N GLU A 92 14.18 20.07 45.17
CA GLU A 92 13.56 20.11 46.51
C GLU A 92 12.65 18.89 46.75
N LEU A 93 11.77 18.57 45.79
CA LEU A 93 10.91 17.38 45.86
C LEU A 93 11.73 16.10 45.94
N PHE A 94 12.75 15.95 45.10
CA PHE A 94 13.61 14.77 45.12
C PHE A 94 14.42 14.66 46.43
N ALA A 95 14.83 15.78 47.04
CA ALA A 95 15.47 15.76 48.36
C ALA A 95 14.51 15.28 49.46
N LEU A 96 13.22 15.63 49.38
CA LEU A 96 12.19 15.12 50.28
C LEU A 96 11.96 13.61 50.10
N VAL A 97 11.96 13.10 48.85
CA VAL A 97 11.90 11.66 48.56
C VAL A 97 13.09 10.92 49.19
N GLN A 98 14.30 11.47 49.08
CA GLN A 98 15.48 10.86 49.70
C GLN A 98 15.38 10.88 51.24
N ALA A 99 14.85 11.95 51.82
CA ALA A 99 14.67 12.06 53.27
C ALA A 99 13.59 11.12 53.82
N SER A 100 12.56 10.79 53.04
CA SER A 100 11.55 9.79 53.43
C SER A 100 12.08 8.35 53.36
N ASN A 101 13.10 8.10 52.54
CA ASN A 101 13.70 6.79 52.34
C ASN A 101 14.83 6.45 53.34
N ASP A 102 15.31 7.40 54.15
CA ASP A 102 16.42 7.18 55.09
C ASP A 102 15.98 6.41 56.37
N PRO A 103 16.48 5.17 56.60
CA PRO A 103 16.11 4.37 57.77
C PRO A 103 16.66 4.92 59.10
N ASN A 104 17.74 5.72 59.09
CA ASN A 104 18.41 6.21 60.32
C ASN A 104 17.67 7.35 61.03
N ASN A 105 16.66 7.94 60.39
CA ASN A 105 15.82 8.97 61.00
C ASN A 105 14.83 8.42 62.05
N THR A 106 14.93 7.12 62.38
CA THR A 106 14.04 6.39 63.30
C THR A 106 14.64 6.08 64.68
N SER A 107 15.89 6.44 64.97
CA SER A 107 16.58 5.98 66.19
C SER A 107 17.23 7.06 67.06
N ASN A 108 16.55 8.18 67.34
CA ASN A 108 16.86 8.95 68.55
C ASN A 108 15.63 9.65 69.15
N GLY A 109 15.37 9.33 70.42
CA GLY A 109 14.29 9.90 71.20
C GLY A 109 14.50 11.37 71.56
N SER A 110 13.36 12.03 71.75
CA SER A 110 13.13 13.39 72.26
C SER A 110 13.06 14.53 71.22
N SER A 111 11.83 15.07 71.09
CA SER A 111 11.42 16.32 70.44
C SER A 111 11.25 16.38 68.90
N SER A 112 10.13 15.85 68.39
CA SER A 112 9.12 16.56 67.59
C SER A 112 8.29 15.55 66.77
N SER A 113 6.97 15.67 66.83
CA SER A 113 6.01 14.73 66.21
C SER A 113 5.79 14.99 64.71
N LYS A 114 6.85 15.11 63.90
CA LYS A 114 6.74 15.61 62.51
C LYS A 114 6.91 14.59 61.37
N THR A 115 7.19 13.32 61.61
CA THR A 115 7.54 12.38 60.51
C THR A 115 6.93 10.98 60.63
N ARG A 116 5.71 10.85 61.22
CA ARG A 116 5.12 9.53 61.49
C ARG A 116 4.12 8.98 60.46
N ASN A 117 3.73 9.72 59.41
CA ASN A 117 2.58 9.32 58.57
C ASN A 117 2.88 8.85 57.13
N PHE A 118 4.14 8.64 56.72
CA PHE A 118 4.42 8.25 55.32
C PHE A 118 4.33 6.75 55.00
N ARG A 119 4.07 5.86 55.98
CA ARG A 119 4.15 4.40 55.78
C ARG A 119 2.84 3.71 55.33
N SER A 120 1.75 4.43 55.06
CA SER A 120 0.50 3.80 54.56
C SER A 120 0.43 3.66 53.03
N PHE A 121 1.39 4.21 52.29
CA PHE A 121 1.43 4.16 50.83
C PHE A 121 2.67 3.42 50.34
N THR A 122 2.52 2.62 49.28
CA THR A 122 3.64 1.92 48.61
C THR A 122 4.65 2.90 47.99
N ILE A 123 4.24 4.15 47.76
CA ILE A 123 5.02 5.24 47.17
C ILE A 123 4.96 6.44 48.11
N SER A 124 6.07 7.14 48.34
CA SER A 124 6.06 8.33 49.19
C SER A 124 5.29 9.50 48.54
N ILE A 125 4.59 10.28 49.38
CA ILE A 125 3.81 11.45 48.94
C ILE A 125 4.67 12.47 48.15
N PRO A 126 5.92 12.78 48.55
CA PRO A 126 6.81 13.62 47.74
C PRO A 126 7.10 13.02 46.36
N ASN A 127 7.18 11.70 46.24
CA ASN A 127 7.39 11.02 44.96
C ASN A 127 6.14 11.11 44.08
N MET A 128 4.94 10.97 44.65
CA MET A 128 3.67 11.22 43.92
C MET A 128 3.58 12.65 43.38
N ALA A 129 4.01 13.65 44.16
CA ALA A 129 4.08 15.04 43.72
C ALA A 129 5.09 15.25 42.58
N LEU A 130 6.25 14.59 42.66
CA LEU A 130 7.27 14.64 41.62
C LEU A 130 6.80 13.98 40.32
N ARG A 131 6.17 12.80 40.40
CA ARG A 131 5.55 12.12 39.24
C ARG A 131 4.44 12.97 38.62
N SER A 132 3.59 13.59 39.43
CA SER A 132 2.54 14.50 38.94
C SER A 132 3.11 15.71 38.20
N LEU A 133 4.33 16.18 38.54
CA LEU A 133 4.98 17.26 37.81
C LEU A 133 5.39 16.84 36.39
N PHE A 134 5.76 15.57 36.19
CA PHE A 134 6.17 15.04 34.88
C PHE A 134 5.00 14.51 34.04
N ALA A 135 3.89 14.13 34.67
CA ALA A 135 2.72 13.59 34.00
C ALA A 135 2.24 14.49 32.85
N GLN A 136 2.19 13.92 31.63
CA GLN A 136 1.55 14.54 30.49
C GLN A 136 0.09 14.10 30.45
N SER A 137 -0.84 15.02 30.71
CA SER A 137 -2.30 14.81 30.60
C SER A 137 -2.71 13.93 29.39
N ASN A 138 -2.91 12.62 29.62
CA ASN A 138 -3.64 11.59 28.85
C ASN A 138 -3.69 11.68 27.30
N SER A 139 -2.75 12.32 26.61
CA SER A 139 -2.76 12.41 25.14
C SER A 139 -1.88 11.37 24.43
N ARG A 140 -1.09 10.57 25.16
CA ARG A 140 -0.13 9.61 24.58
C ARG A 140 -0.66 8.17 24.45
N ASP A 141 -1.70 7.77 25.17
CA ASP A 141 -2.20 6.39 25.22
C ASP A 141 -3.12 5.98 24.04
N LYS A 142 -3.11 6.73 22.92
CA LYS A 142 -3.96 6.43 21.75
C LYS A 142 -3.22 6.27 20.42
N SER A 143 -1.89 6.24 20.41
CA SER A 143 -1.12 6.02 19.18
C SER A 143 -0.35 4.70 19.25
N ASP A 144 -0.76 3.74 18.42
CA ASP A 144 -0.14 2.42 18.27
C ASP A 144 1.23 2.44 17.54
N PHE A 145 1.68 3.62 17.06
CA PHE A 145 2.93 3.77 16.31
C PHE A 145 4.04 4.48 17.10
N VAL A 146 5.25 3.88 17.08
CA VAL A 146 6.47 4.39 17.73
C VAL A 146 7.00 5.67 17.03
N SER A 147 6.73 5.85 15.74
CA SER A 147 7.20 7.00 14.94
C SER A 147 6.56 8.33 15.35
N ASP A 148 5.29 8.35 15.76
CA ASP A 148 4.61 9.57 16.20
C ASP A 148 5.13 10.07 17.57
N LYS A 149 5.68 9.16 18.38
CA LYS A 149 6.30 9.46 19.70
C LYS A 149 7.64 10.20 19.57
N LEU A 150 8.24 10.24 18.37
CA LEU A 150 9.54 10.86 18.07
C LEU A 150 9.42 12.26 17.41
N SER A 151 8.21 12.77 17.22
CA SER A 151 8.00 14.11 16.65
C SER A 151 8.51 15.22 17.60
N LYS A 152 9.62 15.87 17.20
CA LYS A 152 10.30 16.93 17.98
C LYS A 152 9.41 18.12 18.35
N SER A 153 8.25 18.29 17.71
CA SER A 153 7.31 19.40 17.94
C SER A 153 6.33 19.21 19.10
N ASN A 154 6.27 18.02 19.70
CA ASN A 154 5.26 17.68 20.73
C ASN A 154 5.79 17.62 22.17
N TYR A 155 7.06 17.91 22.42
CA TYR A 155 7.63 17.84 23.78
C TYR A 155 7.27 19.07 24.64
N LYS A 156 6.64 18.84 25.80
CA LYS A 156 6.23 19.88 26.78
C LYS A 156 7.40 20.48 27.56
N PHE A 157 8.52 19.77 27.67
CA PHE A 157 9.75 20.20 28.35
C PHE A 157 10.85 20.57 27.35
N ASP A 158 11.70 21.53 27.73
CA ASP A 158 12.90 21.89 26.98
C ASP A 158 13.99 20.80 27.13
N ARG A 159 14.68 20.46 26.05
CA ARG A 159 15.70 19.40 26.02
C ARG A 159 16.86 19.69 26.99
N ASP A 160 17.26 20.94 27.12
CA ASP A 160 18.34 21.34 28.03
C ASP A 160 17.93 21.25 29.50
N LEU A 161 16.66 21.54 29.81
CA LEU A 161 16.10 21.34 31.15
C LEU A 161 16.05 19.84 31.49
N ALA A 162 15.55 19.00 30.58
CA ALA A 162 15.49 17.56 30.75
C ALA A 162 16.89 16.95 30.99
N LYS A 163 17.92 17.37 30.22
CA LYS A 163 19.32 16.98 30.46
C LYS A 163 19.82 17.36 31.84
N LYS A 164 19.52 18.59 32.30
CA LYS A 164 19.89 19.05 33.65
C LYS A 164 19.21 18.22 34.74
N ILE A 165 17.95 17.83 34.55
CA ILE A 165 17.22 16.97 35.48
C ILE A 165 17.90 15.60 35.60
N PHE A 166 18.18 14.92 34.48
CA PHE A 166 18.88 13.63 34.49
C PHE A 166 20.29 13.72 35.10
N SER A 167 21.04 14.79 34.78
CA SER A 167 22.38 14.99 35.34
C SER A 167 22.41 15.14 36.87
N TYR A 168 21.28 15.53 37.48
CA TYR A 168 21.14 15.66 38.92
C TYR A 168 20.58 14.40 39.57
N ILE A 169 19.56 13.78 38.98
CA ILE A 169 18.85 12.63 39.57
C ILE A 169 19.66 11.34 39.44
N LEU A 170 20.19 11.01 38.25
CA LEU A 170 20.83 9.71 37.99
C LEU A 170 22.01 9.40 38.94
N PRO A 171 22.99 10.30 39.13
CA PRO A 171 24.12 9.99 40.01
C PRO A 171 23.70 9.78 41.47
N LYS A 172 22.63 10.46 41.90
CA LYS A 172 22.10 10.36 43.26
C LYS A 172 21.27 9.11 43.49
N VAL A 173 20.59 8.61 42.45
CA VAL A 173 19.88 7.32 42.53
C VAL A 173 20.89 6.17 42.56
N PHE A 174 21.92 6.20 41.71
CA PHE A 174 22.92 5.13 41.64
C PHE A 174 23.81 5.00 42.89
N GLN A 175 23.92 6.05 43.71
CA GLN A 175 24.74 6.06 44.93
C GLN A 175 23.98 5.64 46.20
N ASN A 176 22.65 5.68 46.16
CA ASN A 176 21.80 5.39 47.31
C ASN A 176 21.30 3.94 47.29
N GLU A 177 20.75 3.46 48.40
CA GLU A 177 20.12 2.13 48.46
C GLU A 177 18.94 2.04 47.47
N ILE A 178 18.76 0.85 46.89
CA ILE A 178 17.69 0.58 45.92
C ILE A 178 16.35 0.71 46.65
N ALA A 179 15.54 1.67 46.22
CA ALA A 179 14.22 1.94 46.79
C ALA A 179 13.16 1.89 45.69
N PHE A 180 12.00 1.33 46.01
CA PHE A 180 10.85 1.25 45.09
C PHE A 180 10.48 2.62 44.50
N ASP A 181 10.50 3.67 45.33
CA ASP A 181 10.26 5.05 44.92
C ASP A 181 11.20 5.53 43.80
N ASN A 182 12.48 5.16 43.87
CA ASN A 182 13.48 5.58 42.89
C ASN A 182 13.26 4.87 41.55
N ILE A 183 12.91 3.58 41.57
CA ILE A 183 12.67 2.79 40.36
C ILE A 183 11.44 3.31 39.61
N GLU A 184 10.34 3.51 40.33
CA GLU A 184 9.10 4.01 39.73
C GLU A 184 9.25 5.44 39.19
N LEU A 185 10.01 6.29 39.90
CA LEU A 185 10.36 7.63 39.41
C LEU A 185 11.18 7.58 38.12
N LEU A 186 12.17 6.69 38.04
CA LEU A 186 13.00 6.56 36.84
C LEU A 186 12.16 6.13 35.63
N ILE A 187 11.26 5.16 35.79
CA ILE A 187 10.37 4.69 34.71
C ILE A 187 9.56 5.87 34.13
N ASP A 188 8.94 6.66 34.99
CA ASP A 188 8.17 7.83 34.58
C ASP A 188 9.04 8.93 33.95
N LEU A 189 10.26 9.14 34.44
CA LEU A 189 11.19 10.10 33.84
C LEU A 189 11.61 9.66 32.43
N ILE A 190 11.85 8.35 32.24
CA ILE A 190 12.22 7.80 30.94
C ILE A 190 11.06 7.90 29.95
N SER A 191 9.83 7.57 30.37
CA SER A 191 8.65 7.69 29.51
C SER A 191 8.33 9.15 29.13
N GLU A 192 8.52 10.09 30.06
CA GLU A 192 8.13 11.50 29.85
C GLU A 192 9.22 12.39 29.26
N ILE A 193 10.49 12.20 29.65
CA ILE A 193 11.62 13.04 29.20
C ILE A 193 12.81 12.25 28.65
N GLY A 194 12.68 10.93 28.42
CA GLY A 194 13.77 10.05 27.95
C GLY A 194 14.44 10.45 26.64
N TYR A 195 13.76 11.21 25.76
CA TYR A 195 14.35 11.76 24.52
C TYR A 195 15.59 12.65 24.75
N ALA A 196 15.81 13.11 25.98
CA ALA A 196 16.94 13.94 26.37
C ALA A 196 18.18 13.13 26.80
N LEU A 197 18.06 11.82 27.02
CA LEU A 197 19.17 10.95 27.42
C LEU A 197 20.21 10.82 26.31
N SER A 198 21.46 10.64 26.71
CA SER A 198 22.55 10.30 25.79
C SER A 198 22.68 8.78 25.63
N PRO A 199 23.24 8.27 24.51
CA PRO A 199 23.41 6.83 24.30
C PRO A 199 24.18 6.15 25.45
N LYS A 200 25.23 6.83 25.96
CA LYS A 200 25.97 6.38 27.14
C LYS A 200 25.08 6.26 28.39
N GLN A 201 24.20 7.24 28.63
CA GLN A 201 23.27 7.20 29.75
C GLN A 201 22.19 6.14 29.57
N ASN A 202 21.74 5.88 28.34
CA ASN A 202 20.81 4.79 28.04
C ASN A 202 21.44 3.45 28.39
N LEU A 203 22.69 3.22 27.99
CA LEU A 203 23.42 1.99 28.34
C LEU A 203 23.63 1.86 29.86
N GLU A 204 24.08 2.92 30.54
CA GLU A 204 24.26 2.92 31.99
C GLU A 204 22.95 2.65 32.74
N LEU A 205 21.84 3.26 32.31
CA LEU A 205 20.52 3.04 32.90
C LEU A 205 19.99 1.63 32.65
N ALA A 206 20.13 1.12 31.43
CA ALA A 206 19.72 -0.24 31.09
C ALA A 206 20.52 -1.29 31.90
N GLN A 207 21.84 -1.10 32.02
CA GLN A 207 22.68 -1.95 32.87
C GLN A 207 22.30 -1.86 34.35
N TYR A 208 21.95 -0.68 34.85
CA TYR A 208 21.44 -0.51 36.21
C TYR A 208 20.14 -1.28 36.43
N PHE A 209 19.16 -1.18 35.53
CA PHE A 209 17.91 -1.94 35.67
C PHE A 209 18.12 -3.45 35.57
N ILE A 210 18.98 -3.92 34.67
CA ILE A 210 19.37 -5.33 34.58
C ILE A 210 20.00 -5.77 35.91
N GLN A 211 20.95 -5.01 36.45
CA GLN A 211 21.56 -5.33 37.74
C GLN A 211 20.50 -5.40 38.86
N VAL A 212 19.63 -4.40 38.98
CA VAL A 212 18.57 -4.36 40.01
C VAL A 212 17.64 -5.57 39.91
N SER A 213 17.29 -5.98 38.69
CA SER A 213 16.42 -7.14 38.48
C SER A 213 17.04 -8.46 38.96
N PHE A 214 18.38 -8.58 38.97
CA PHE A 214 19.11 -9.76 39.47
C PHE A 214 19.54 -9.66 40.94
N THR A 215 19.32 -8.51 41.61
CA THR A 215 19.64 -8.31 43.04
C THR A 215 18.40 -8.29 43.93
N GLU A 216 17.31 -7.66 43.47
CA GLU A 216 16.08 -7.45 44.26
C GLU A 216 14.96 -8.42 43.87
N GLN A 217 14.19 -8.92 44.85
CA GLN A 217 13.03 -9.78 44.62
C GLN A 217 11.70 -9.02 44.75
N GLY A 218 10.62 -9.64 44.27
CA GLY A 218 9.26 -9.11 44.41
C GLY A 218 8.96 -7.95 43.44
N ILE A 219 8.27 -6.93 43.93
CA ILE A 219 7.75 -5.83 43.10
C ILE A 219 8.90 -4.99 42.49
N ILE A 220 9.99 -4.77 43.22
CA ILE A 220 11.12 -3.95 42.77
C ILE A 220 11.80 -4.59 41.54
N GLY A 221 12.09 -5.90 41.59
CA GLY A 221 12.67 -6.63 40.47
C GLY A 221 11.78 -6.60 39.21
N LYS A 222 10.47 -6.85 39.37
CA LYS A 222 9.49 -6.78 38.25
C LYS A 222 9.43 -5.38 37.61
N LYS A 223 9.40 -4.32 38.44
CA LYS A 223 9.43 -2.94 37.94
C LYS A 223 10.75 -2.57 37.28
N ALA A 224 11.88 -3.12 37.74
CA ALA A 224 13.17 -2.91 37.09
C ALA A 224 13.18 -3.47 35.66
N ILE A 225 12.55 -4.63 35.40
CA ILE A 225 12.40 -5.18 34.04
C ILE A 225 11.57 -4.24 33.16
N VAL A 226 10.46 -3.70 33.67
CA VAL A 226 9.66 -2.67 32.96
C VAL A 226 10.50 -1.41 32.69
N GLY A 227 11.34 -1.00 33.64
CA GLY A 227 12.28 0.10 33.45
C GLY A 227 13.32 -0.18 32.36
N ALA A 228 13.86 -1.40 32.31
CA ALA A 228 14.75 -1.84 31.24
C ALA A 228 14.04 -1.76 29.88
N GLU A 229 12.80 -2.21 29.77
CA GLU A 229 11.99 -2.12 28.53
C GLU A 229 11.86 -0.68 28.02
N HIS A 230 11.55 0.26 28.91
CA HIS A 230 11.42 1.67 28.55
C HIS A 230 12.74 2.30 28.07
N VAL A 231 13.88 1.94 28.69
CA VAL A 231 15.19 2.48 28.30
C VAL A 231 15.71 1.81 27.03
N ILE A 232 15.56 0.50 26.90
CA ILE A 232 16.02 -0.27 25.73
C ILE A 232 15.29 0.19 24.48
N ALA A 233 14.01 0.59 24.59
CA ALA A 233 13.27 1.22 23.50
C ALA A 233 13.91 2.51 22.94
N LEU A 234 14.83 3.15 23.69
CA LEU A 234 15.56 4.36 23.30
C LEU A 234 16.97 4.08 22.75
N ILE A 235 17.37 2.82 22.62
CA ILE A 235 18.71 2.40 22.14
C ILE A 235 18.66 2.11 20.65
N ASP A 236 19.53 2.73 19.85
CA ASP A 236 19.51 2.59 18.39
C ASP A 236 20.74 1.82 17.85
N GLN A 237 21.70 1.50 18.72
CA GLN A 237 22.99 0.93 18.38
C GLN A 237 23.07 -0.58 18.58
N GLU A 238 23.51 -1.32 17.56
CA GLU A 238 23.76 -2.77 17.61
C GLU A 238 24.78 -3.16 18.70
N HIS A 239 25.86 -2.40 18.84
CA HIS A 239 26.90 -2.69 19.81
C HIS A 239 26.39 -2.55 21.26
N GLN A 240 25.49 -1.60 21.51
CA GLN A 240 24.89 -1.40 22.83
C GLN A 240 23.97 -2.56 23.18
N ILE A 241 23.16 -3.02 22.23
CA ILE A 241 22.30 -4.19 22.39
C ILE A 241 23.11 -5.45 22.69
N SER A 242 24.19 -5.68 21.94
CA SER A 242 25.10 -6.81 22.20
C SER A 242 25.76 -6.73 23.59
N THR A 243 26.14 -5.52 24.01
CA THR A 243 26.69 -5.27 25.36
C THR A 243 25.65 -5.54 26.46
N LEU A 244 24.37 -5.25 26.21
CA LEU A 244 23.30 -5.54 27.15
C LEU A 244 23.04 -7.04 27.28
N VAL A 245 23.08 -7.79 26.18
CA VAL A 245 23.00 -9.27 26.23
C VAL A 245 24.14 -9.83 27.08
N ASP A 246 25.38 -9.39 26.85
CA ASP A 246 26.53 -9.79 27.68
C ASP A 246 26.32 -9.42 29.16
N SER A 247 25.74 -8.24 29.42
CA SER A 247 25.43 -7.78 30.78
C SER A 247 24.40 -8.70 31.45
N VAL A 248 23.35 -9.13 30.75
CA VAL A 248 22.38 -10.10 31.25
C VAL A 248 23.07 -11.43 31.59
N SER A 249 23.91 -11.96 30.70
CA SER A 249 24.63 -13.21 30.94
C SER A 249 25.61 -13.13 32.12
N GLN A 250 26.33 -12.02 32.26
CA GLN A 250 27.23 -11.79 33.39
C GLN A 250 26.47 -11.71 34.73
N GLN A 251 25.36 -10.97 34.78
CA GLN A 251 24.54 -10.86 36.00
C GLN A 251 23.86 -12.19 36.34
N PHE A 252 23.42 -12.96 35.35
CA PHE A 252 22.88 -14.31 35.55
C PHE A 252 23.89 -15.26 36.21
N GLN A 253 25.16 -15.22 35.78
CA GLN A 253 26.22 -16.02 36.40
C GLN A 253 26.57 -15.56 37.81
N ALA A 254 26.55 -14.25 38.06
CA ALA A 254 26.86 -13.67 39.37
C ALA A 254 25.72 -13.81 40.40
N SER A 255 24.47 -13.92 39.94
CA SER A 255 23.29 -13.97 40.82
C SER A 255 23.12 -15.32 41.52
N SER A 256 22.79 -15.24 42.82
CA SER A 256 22.40 -16.37 43.67
C SER A 256 20.88 -16.47 43.86
N LEU A 257 20.07 -15.68 43.14
CA LEU A 257 18.62 -15.72 43.26
C LEU A 257 18.06 -17.04 42.70
N PRO A 258 17.04 -17.64 43.35
CA PRO A 258 16.40 -18.86 42.87
C PRO A 258 15.73 -18.69 41.50
N ASN A 259 15.14 -17.51 41.23
CA ASN A 259 14.37 -17.26 40.00
C ASN A 259 15.20 -16.58 38.89
N LYS A 260 16.53 -16.70 38.94
CA LYS A 260 17.42 -15.99 37.99
C LYS A 260 17.19 -16.37 36.53
N SER A 261 16.77 -17.60 36.24
CA SER A 261 16.47 -18.04 34.87
C SER A 261 15.24 -17.34 34.30
N TYR A 262 14.19 -17.13 35.11
CA TYR A 262 13.01 -16.34 34.72
C TYR A 262 13.39 -14.91 34.33
N ILE A 263 14.19 -14.25 35.19
CA ILE A 263 14.64 -12.88 34.95
C ILE A 263 15.49 -12.80 33.66
N MET A 264 16.33 -13.80 33.42
CA MET A 264 17.16 -13.87 32.21
C MET A 264 16.30 -13.89 30.94
N TYR A 265 15.33 -14.81 30.82
CA TYR A 265 14.49 -14.90 29.62
C TYR A 265 13.61 -13.66 29.42
N GLN A 266 13.03 -13.10 30.49
CA GLN A 266 12.25 -11.87 30.41
C GLN A 266 13.08 -10.69 29.86
N LEU A 267 14.32 -10.53 30.35
CA LEU A 267 15.21 -9.48 29.87
C LEU A 267 15.68 -9.72 28.43
N LEU A 268 15.98 -10.97 28.06
CA LEU A 268 16.34 -11.32 26.69
C LEU A 268 15.19 -11.02 25.71
N SER A 269 13.96 -11.39 26.05
CA SER A 269 12.75 -11.02 25.29
C SER A 269 12.63 -9.50 25.13
N VAL A 270 12.82 -8.73 26.20
CA VAL A 270 12.81 -7.24 26.14
C VAL A 270 13.87 -6.72 25.17
N VAL A 271 15.08 -7.26 25.20
CA VAL A 271 16.17 -6.87 24.30
C VAL A 271 15.82 -7.21 22.84
N ILE A 272 15.29 -8.41 22.57
CA ILE A 272 14.95 -8.86 21.21
C ILE A 272 13.80 -8.03 20.62
N ARG A 273 12.79 -7.67 21.43
CA ARG A 273 11.66 -6.82 21.00
C ARG A 273 12.08 -5.43 20.52
N ARG A 274 13.33 -5.00 20.78
CA ARG A 274 13.88 -3.78 20.20
C ARG A 274 14.03 -3.84 18.68
N ARG A 275 14.07 -5.04 18.10
CA ARG A 275 14.29 -5.31 16.66
C ARG A 275 15.63 -4.82 16.12
N ILE A 276 16.66 -4.85 16.97
CA ILE A 276 18.07 -4.70 16.58
C ILE A 276 18.78 -6.02 16.89
N LYS A 277 19.44 -6.61 15.89
CA LYS A 277 20.01 -7.97 15.99
C LYS A 277 21.23 -7.99 16.93
N PRO A 278 21.24 -8.77 18.02
CA PRO A 278 22.45 -8.95 18.84
C PRO A 278 23.46 -9.87 18.14
N SER A 279 24.74 -9.78 18.51
CA SER A 279 25.77 -10.69 17.98
C SER A 279 25.64 -12.13 18.52
N GLN A 280 25.05 -12.29 19.71
CA GLN A 280 24.95 -13.54 20.46
C GLN A 280 23.63 -14.31 20.21
N VAL A 281 22.96 -14.10 19.06
CA VAL A 281 21.66 -14.76 18.77
C VAL A 281 21.74 -16.29 18.84
N ALA A 282 22.85 -16.88 18.40
CA ALA A 282 23.06 -18.33 18.47
C ALA A 282 23.08 -18.83 19.92
N ASP A 283 23.79 -18.14 20.80
CA ASP A 283 23.88 -18.49 22.23
C ASP A 283 22.51 -18.37 22.92
N ILE A 284 21.73 -17.35 22.57
CA ILE A 284 20.36 -17.17 23.08
C ILE A 284 19.47 -18.33 22.61
N PHE A 285 19.53 -18.68 21.33
CA PHE A 285 18.75 -19.78 20.78
C PHE A 285 19.10 -21.13 21.42
N ASP A 286 20.39 -21.41 21.61
CA ASP A 286 20.86 -22.64 22.24
C ASP A 286 20.43 -22.72 23.72
N ALA A 287 20.46 -21.59 24.45
CA ALA A 287 19.96 -21.53 25.82
C ALA A 287 18.46 -21.81 25.91
N VAL A 288 17.66 -21.15 25.06
CA VAL A 288 16.21 -21.31 25.00
C VAL A 288 15.80 -22.73 24.61
N THR A 289 16.41 -23.28 23.56
CA THR A 289 16.11 -24.66 23.13
C THR A 289 16.50 -25.68 24.19
N LYS A 290 17.66 -25.52 24.84
CA LYS A 290 18.07 -26.39 25.94
C LYS A 290 17.07 -26.39 27.09
N GLU A 291 16.52 -25.24 27.46
CA GLU A 291 15.49 -25.12 28.51
C GLU A 291 14.18 -25.79 28.11
N LEU A 292 13.73 -25.57 26.86
CA LEU A 292 12.51 -26.19 26.35
C LEU A 292 12.62 -27.73 26.34
N TYR A 293 13.77 -28.27 25.94
CA TYR A 293 14.00 -29.72 25.92
C TYR A 293 14.40 -30.31 27.29
N LEU A 294 14.62 -29.48 28.31
CA LEU A 294 14.98 -29.94 29.64
C LEU A 294 13.83 -30.78 30.22
N ASP A 295 14.17 -31.97 30.69
CA ASP A 295 13.29 -32.85 31.46
C ASP A 295 11.96 -33.24 30.77
N LEU A 296 11.89 -33.22 29.43
CA LEU A 296 10.75 -33.75 28.65
C LEU A 296 10.50 -35.27 28.87
N HIS A 297 11.31 -35.93 29.69
CA HIS A 297 11.32 -37.39 29.92
C HIS A 297 11.11 -37.77 31.39
N ILE A 298 10.59 -36.87 32.24
CA ILE A 298 10.22 -37.23 33.64
C ILE A 298 9.20 -38.39 33.69
N GLY A 299 8.48 -38.68 32.61
CA GLY A 299 7.62 -39.88 32.47
C GLY A 299 8.29 -41.14 31.88
N LYS A 300 9.59 -41.15 31.55
CA LYS A 300 10.26 -42.27 30.84
C LYS A 300 11.22 -43.12 31.69
N THR A 301 11.22 -42.99 33.02
CA THR A 301 11.99 -43.87 33.93
C THR A 301 11.29 -45.19 34.27
N ARG A 302 10.44 -45.72 33.40
CA ARG A 302 10.00 -47.12 33.43
C ARG A 302 10.47 -47.79 32.15
N GLU A 303 11.18 -48.91 32.31
CA GLU A 303 11.70 -49.82 31.26
C GLU A 303 13.19 -49.74 30.91
N THR A 304 14.06 -49.91 31.90
CA THR A 304 15.23 -50.79 31.68
C THR A 304 15.60 -51.46 32.99
N HIS A 305 15.15 -52.70 33.20
CA HIS A 305 15.87 -53.81 33.84
C HIS A 305 14.88 -54.95 34.14
N LYS A 306 14.68 -55.82 33.15
CA LYS A 306 14.32 -57.22 33.39
C LYS A 306 15.36 -58.07 32.68
N ASP A 307 16.44 -58.35 33.40
CA ASP A 307 17.18 -59.60 33.26
C ASP A 307 17.82 -59.91 34.63
N ASP A 308 17.41 -61.08 35.13
CA ASP A 308 18.02 -61.95 36.14
C ASP A 308 18.02 -61.57 37.64
N ASP A 309 17.09 -62.24 38.34
CA ASP A 309 17.19 -62.94 39.63
C ASP A 309 17.69 -62.22 40.91
N ASP A 310 16.80 -62.26 41.91
CA ASP A 310 17.04 -62.27 43.37
C ASP A 310 17.71 -61.05 44.03
N GLU A 311 16.92 -60.14 44.61
CA GLU A 311 16.88 -59.79 46.05
C GLU A 311 16.01 -58.54 46.28
N GLU A 312 15.37 -58.49 47.45
CA GLU A 312 14.46 -57.44 47.92
C GLU A 312 15.16 -56.08 48.01
N ASP A 313 14.76 -55.09 47.21
CA ASP A 313 14.94 -53.67 47.51
C ASP A 313 13.72 -52.88 47.00
N GLU A 314 13.15 -52.07 47.89
CA GLU A 314 12.05 -51.13 47.64
C GLU A 314 12.55 -50.03 46.66
N GLU A 315 12.22 -50.13 45.37
CA GLU A 315 12.42 -49.01 44.44
C GLU A 315 11.18 -48.11 44.48
N ASP A 316 11.32 -46.98 45.16
CA ASP A 316 10.35 -45.90 45.32
C ASP A 316 9.72 -45.51 43.96
N GLU A 317 8.39 -45.59 43.86
CA GLU A 317 7.65 -44.88 42.81
C GLU A 317 7.85 -43.38 43.05
N GLU A 318 8.74 -42.73 42.30
CA GLU A 318 8.87 -41.27 42.32
C GLU A 318 7.55 -40.64 41.83
N GLU A 319 6.71 -40.26 42.79
CA GLU A 319 5.47 -39.51 42.58
C GLU A 319 5.81 -38.18 41.87
N LEU A 320 5.13 -37.91 40.74
CA LEU A 320 5.41 -36.76 39.89
C LEU A 320 5.03 -35.46 40.63
N ASP A 321 6.02 -34.71 41.11
CA ASP A 321 5.80 -33.51 41.92
C ASP A 321 5.19 -32.37 41.07
N LEU A 322 3.88 -32.15 41.23
CA LEU A 322 3.11 -31.12 40.51
C LEU A 322 3.68 -29.71 40.72
N ASP A 323 4.18 -29.39 41.93
CA ASP A 323 4.76 -28.08 42.23
C ASP A 323 6.09 -27.85 41.49
N ILE A 324 6.82 -28.93 41.19
CA ILE A 324 8.04 -28.88 40.38
C ILE A 324 7.67 -28.72 38.91
N LEU A 325 6.70 -29.49 38.43
CA LEU A 325 6.23 -29.44 37.05
C LEU A 325 5.67 -28.05 36.69
N GLU A 326 4.86 -27.45 37.56
CA GLU A 326 4.33 -26.10 37.35
C GLU A 326 5.46 -25.07 37.23
N LYS A 327 6.46 -25.13 38.11
CA LYS A 327 7.64 -24.24 38.06
C LYS A 327 8.51 -24.49 36.83
N GLN A 328 8.60 -25.71 36.33
CA GLN A 328 9.31 -26.02 35.09
C GLN A 328 8.54 -25.48 33.87
N ASN A 329 7.24 -25.70 33.80
CA ASN A 329 6.40 -25.23 32.70
C ASN A 329 6.34 -23.70 32.66
N ALA A 330 6.26 -23.02 33.81
CA ALA A 330 6.33 -21.56 33.87
C ALA A 330 7.69 -21.01 33.41
N LEU A 331 8.79 -21.73 33.62
CA LEU A 331 10.10 -21.33 33.09
C LEU A 331 10.19 -21.56 31.57
N LYS A 332 9.66 -22.70 31.09
CA LYS A 332 9.52 -23.00 29.67
C LYS A 332 8.67 -21.94 28.95
N GLU A 333 7.63 -21.42 29.59
CA GLU A 333 6.79 -20.34 29.05
C GLU A 333 7.60 -19.08 28.71
N GLU A 334 8.48 -18.64 29.61
CA GLU A 334 9.35 -17.48 29.40
C GLU A 334 10.40 -17.73 28.29
N ALA A 335 10.98 -18.94 28.27
CA ALA A 335 11.88 -19.35 27.20
C ALA A 335 11.16 -19.38 25.84
N PHE A 336 9.92 -19.87 25.79
CA PHE A 336 9.09 -19.91 24.59
C PHE A 336 8.76 -18.50 24.08
N THR A 337 8.42 -17.57 24.98
CA THR A 337 8.19 -16.17 24.64
C THR A 337 9.42 -15.55 23.99
N THR A 338 10.61 -15.83 24.55
CA THR A 338 11.89 -15.41 23.99
C THR A 338 12.13 -15.98 22.58
N LEU A 339 11.76 -17.25 22.35
CA LEU A 339 11.84 -17.87 21.02
C LEU A 339 10.90 -17.20 20.01
N ILE A 340 9.66 -16.92 20.41
CA ILE A 340 8.67 -16.24 19.56
C ILE A 340 9.18 -14.87 19.14
N ASP A 341 9.70 -14.08 20.08
CA ASP A 341 10.27 -12.76 19.80
C ASP A 341 11.46 -12.86 18.84
N LEU A 342 12.31 -13.89 18.98
CA LEU A 342 13.46 -14.13 18.11
C LEU A 342 13.02 -14.44 16.67
N VAL A 343 11.95 -15.22 16.50
CA VAL A 343 11.39 -15.56 15.18
C VAL A 343 10.63 -14.37 14.58
N ASP A 344 9.80 -13.64 15.33
CA ASP A 344 9.06 -12.47 14.82
C ASP A 344 10.00 -11.32 14.44
N ALA A 345 11.12 -11.15 15.15
CA ALA A 345 12.16 -10.20 14.80
C ALA A 345 13.03 -10.64 13.60
N ALA A 346 12.79 -11.84 13.05
CA ALA A 346 13.56 -12.44 11.94
C ALA A 346 15.06 -12.58 12.23
N PHE A 347 15.45 -12.84 13.48
CA PHE A 347 16.86 -13.01 13.87
C PHE A 347 17.36 -14.44 13.75
N LEU A 348 16.46 -15.41 13.67
CA LEU A 348 16.79 -16.83 13.59
C LEU A 348 17.67 -17.12 12.34
N PRO A 349 18.73 -17.93 12.43
CA PRO A 349 19.42 -18.44 11.25
C PRO A 349 18.57 -19.46 10.48
N ILE A 350 18.72 -19.51 9.14
CA ILE A 350 17.95 -20.42 8.27
C ILE A 350 18.12 -21.89 8.68
N ASP A 351 19.31 -22.27 9.15
CA ASP A 351 19.64 -23.65 9.55
C ASP A 351 18.78 -24.14 10.73
N ASN A 352 18.31 -23.23 11.58
CA ASN A 352 17.59 -23.54 12.82
C ASN A 352 16.05 -23.58 12.61
N LYS A 353 15.56 -23.36 11.39
CA LYS A 353 14.10 -23.39 11.12
C LYS A 353 13.48 -24.77 11.41
N ASN A 354 14.21 -25.84 11.11
CA ASN A 354 13.72 -27.22 11.32
C ASN A 354 13.62 -27.55 12.81
N THR A 355 14.57 -27.10 13.63
CA THR A 355 14.48 -27.26 15.09
C THR A 355 13.29 -26.51 15.68
N VAL A 356 12.92 -25.36 15.12
CA VAL A 356 11.71 -24.63 15.56
C VAL A 356 10.43 -25.37 15.16
N LEU A 357 10.40 -25.99 13.98
CA LEU A 357 9.29 -26.86 13.57
C LEU A 357 9.13 -28.05 14.54
N ASP A 358 10.24 -28.67 14.96
CA ASP A 358 10.22 -29.78 15.92
C ASP A 358 9.73 -29.33 17.31
N VAL A 359 10.11 -28.13 17.76
CA VAL A 359 9.60 -27.51 19.00
C VAL A 359 8.08 -27.30 18.91
N ILE A 360 7.57 -26.72 17.81
CA ILE A 360 6.13 -26.53 17.61
C ILE A 360 5.42 -27.89 17.66
N GLN A 361 5.91 -28.88 16.92
CA GLN A 361 5.29 -30.21 16.87
C GLN A 361 5.22 -30.87 18.25
N THR A 362 6.27 -30.73 19.06
CA THR A 362 6.34 -31.31 20.42
C THR A 362 5.36 -30.62 21.36
N PHE A 363 5.32 -29.29 21.37
CA PHE A 363 4.59 -28.53 22.37
C PHE A 363 3.11 -28.27 22.05
N LEU A 364 2.65 -28.48 20.81
CA LEU A 364 1.22 -28.36 20.47
C LEU A 364 0.35 -29.41 21.18
N GLN A 365 0.89 -30.60 21.43
CA GLN A 365 0.21 -31.72 22.10
C GLN A 365 0.78 -32.00 23.50
N TYR A 366 1.56 -31.08 24.06
CA TYR A 366 2.18 -31.27 25.36
C TYR A 366 1.11 -31.22 26.46
N ASP A 367 0.82 -32.38 27.03
CA ASP A 367 -0.05 -32.56 28.19
C ASP A 367 0.52 -33.70 29.07
N PRO A 368 1.43 -33.38 30.02
CA PRO A 368 2.13 -34.39 30.80
C PRO A 368 1.23 -35.11 31.83
N LEU A 369 0.04 -34.58 32.13
CA LEU A 369 -0.92 -35.19 33.07
C LEU A 369 -1.89 -36.17 32.40
N ASN A 370 -1.96 -36.17 31.06
CA ASN A 370 -3.05 -36.78 30.30
C ASN A 370 -2.57 -37.80 29.26
N GLN A 371 -1.39 -38.40 29.48
CA GLN A 371 -0.88 -39.48 28.63
C GLN A 371 -1.65 -40.77 28.92
N SER A 372 -2.84 -40.91 28.35
CA SER A 372 -3.51 -42.19 28.20
C SER A 372 -2.82 -43.01 27.11
N ASP A 373 -2.58 -44.28 27.42
CA ASP A 373 -1.89 -45.28 26.58
C ASP A 373 -2.42 -45.30 25.13
N ASP A 374 -1.60 -44.79 24.20
CA ASP A 374 -1.86 -44.88 22.76
C ASP A 374 -1.37 -46.25 22.24
N GLU A 375 -2.01 -47.34 22.68
CA GLU A 375 -1.99 -48.63 21.99
C GLU A 375 -3.39 -49.24 21.89
N GLY A 376 -4.01 -49.13 20.71
CA GLY A 376 -4.96 -50.13 20.22
C GLY A 376 -6.35 -49.63 19.81
N PHE A 377 -6.58 -49.60 18.50
CA PHE A 377 -7.89 -49.88 17.89
C PHE A 377 -8.58 -51.07 18.60
N ASP A 378 -9.79 -50.92 19.18
CA ASP A 378 -11.03 -51.58 18.75
C ASP A 378 -12.25 -51.20 19.61
N ILE A 379 -13.41 -51.35 18.97
CA ILE A 379 -14.81 -51.11 19.33
C ILE A 379 -15.24 -51.77 20.65
N GLY A 380 -16.05 -51.06 21.45
CA GLY A 380 -16.78 -51.67 22.57
C GLY A 380 -17.63 -50.71 23.39
N SER A 381 -18.77 -50.31 22.84
CA SER A 381 -19.87 -49.72 23.60
C SER A 381 -20.36 -50.68 24.69
N GLU A 382 -20.29 -50.32 25.96
CA GLU A 382 -21.22 -50.82 26.97
C GLU A 382 -21.70 -49.68 27.87
N GLU A 383 -23.02 -49.53 27.87
CA GLU A 383 -23.86 -48.67 28.68
C GLU A 383 -23.66 -48.98 30.17
N GLN A 384 -23.54 -47.95 31.01
CA GLN A 384 -23.94 -48.07 32.42
C GLN A 384 -24.88 -46.92 32.77
N ASP A 385 -26.09 -47.35 33.11
CA ASP A 385 -27.21 -46.58 33.64
C ASP A 385 -26.83 -45.81 34.91
N GLU A 386 -27.21 -44.54 34.99
CA GLU A 386 -27.38 -43.86 36.28
C GLU A 386 -28.86 -43.76 36.61
N GLU A 387 -29.27 -44.57 37.59
CA GLU A 387 -30.49 -44.43 38.37
C GLU A 387 -30.40 -43.24 39.34
N ASP A 388 -31.56 -42.64 39.57
CA ASP A 388 -31.86 -41.55 40.51
C ASP A 388 -31.12 -41.61 41.88
N GLY A 389 -30.67 -40.45 42.37
CA GLY A 389 -30.13 -40.33 43.73
C GLY A 389 -29.91 -38.90 44.23
N ASP A 390 -31.00 -38.29 44.72
CA ASP A 390 -31.12 -37.24 45.75
C ASP A 390 -30.27 -35.95 45.67
N ASP A 391 -30.99 -34.85 45.40
CA ASP A 391 -30.66 -33.46 45.71
C ASP A 391 -30.07 -33.31 47.13
N ILE A 392 -28.77 -33.06 47.20
CA ILE A 392 -28.15 -32.32 48.30
C ILE A 392 -27.63 -31.01 47.73
N ASP A 393 -28.42 -29.96 47.94
CA ASP A 393 -28.14 -28.57 47.62
C ASP A 393 -26.98 -28.07 48.51
N PHE A 394 -25.74 -28.27 48.05
CA PHE A 394 -24.57 -27.58 48.58
C PHE A 394 -24.49 -26.21 47.90
N SER A 395 -24.54 -25.15 48.71
CA SER A 395 -24.42 -23.75 48.25
C SER A 395 -23.18 -23.55 47.37
N GLU A 396 -23.36 -22.87 46.24
CA GLU A 396 -22.35 -22.54 45.21
C GLU A 396 -21.05 -21.89 45.73
N ASP A 397 -21.01 -21.42 46.98
CA ASP A 397 -19.84 -20.75 47.56
C ASP A 397 -18.73 -21.70 48.08
N GLU A 398 -18.91 -23.04 48.08
CA GLU A 398 -17.89 -24.02 48.51
C GLU A 398 -17.35 -24.94 47.38
N LEU A 399 -17.79 -24.75 46.12
CA LEU A 399 -17.31 -25.52 44.96
C LEU A 399 -16.19 -24.84 44.14
N GLU A 400 -15.86 -23.57 44.42
CA GLU A 400 -14.79 -22.85 43.71
C GLU A 400 -13.37 -23.20 44.21
N ALA A 401 -13.21 -24.03 45.25
CA ALA A 401 -11.89 -24.39 45.78
C ALA A 401 -11.34 -25.74 45.29
N VAL A 402 -12.09 -26.54 44.51
CA VAL A 402 -11.68 -27.90 44.12
C VAL A 402 -11.10 -27.97 42.69
N GLY A 403 -11.04 -26.84 41.97
CA GLY A 403 -10.54 -26.77 40.58
C GLY A 403 -9.15 -26.12 40.38
N GLU A 404 -8.54 -25.57 41.43
CA GLU A 404 -7.22 -24.92 41.34
C GLU A 404 -6.04 -25.87 41.65
N GLU A 405 -6.29 -27.08 42.16
CA GLU A 405 -5.24 -27.98 42.67
C GLU A 405 -4.52 -28.84 41.59
N GLU A 406 -4.96 -28.82 40.32
CA GLU A 406 -4.42 -29.69 39.24
C GLU A 406 -3.91 -28.92 37.98
N ASN A 407 -3.57 -27.64 38.07
CA ASN A 407 -3.09 -26.89 36.90
C ASN A 407 -1.55 -26.84 36.81
N ASP A 408 -0.97 -27.73 36.01
CA ASP A 408 0.47 -27.81 35.76
C ASP A 408 1.02 -26.72 34.81
N GLY A 409 0.17 -25.86 34.25
CA GLY A 409 0.57 -24.81 33.31
C GLY A 409 0.87 -25.29 31.88
N SER A 410 0.65 -26.56 31.55
CA SER A 410 0.90 -27.13 30.20
C SER A 410 0.12 -26.42 29.08
N TRP A 411 -1.11 -25.98 29.37
CA TRP A 411 -1.96 -25.25 28.43
C TRP A 411 -1.32 -23.97 27.90
N LYS A 412 -0.48 -23.30 28.71
CA LYS A 412 0.24 -22.09 28.27
C LYS A 412 1.30 -22.42 27.23
N LEU A 413 1.96 -23.58 27.35
CA LEU A 413 2.94 -24.02 26.36
C LEU A 413 2.26 -24.37 25.03
N ARG A 414 1.09 -25.02 25.05
CA ARG A 414 0.26 -25.27 23.85
C ARG A 414 -0.20 -23.97 23.18
N LEU A 415 -0.55 -22.96 23.99
CA LEU A 415 -0.87 -21.62 23.53
C LEU A 415 0.32 -20.97 22.80
N GLN A 416 1.51 -20.97 23.42
CA GLN A 416 2.71 -20.38 22.83
C GLN A 416 3.16 -21.11 21.55
N ALA A 417 3.06 -22.44 21.51
CA ALA A 417 3.34 -23.24 20.32
C ALA A 417 2.39 -22.89 19.16
N SER A 418 1.10 -22.64 19.46
CA SER A 418 0.14 -22.16 18.46
C SER A 418 0.58 -20.80 17.91
N ILE A 419 0.96 -19.84 18.76
CA ILE A 419 1.46 -18.52 18.32
C ILE A 419 2.70 -18.66 17.43
N LEU A 420 3.66 -19.48 17.83
CA LEU A 420 4.91 -19.69 17.11
C LEU A 420 4.66 -20.24 15.70
N SER A 421 3.65 -21.09 15.49
CA SER A 421 3.33 -21.65 14.17
C SER A 421 3.03 -20.57 13.12
N ARG A 422 2.20 -19.57 13.45
CA ARG A 422 1.89 -18.47 12.52
C ARG A 422 3.01 -17.43 12.40
N VAL A 423 3.79 -17.23 13.47
CA VAL A 423 4.95 -16.34 13.45
C VAL A 423 6.06 -16.93 12.57
N LEU A 424 6.27 -18.24 12.62
CA LEU A 424 7.22 -18.96 11.78
C LEU A 424 6.89 -18.79 10.29
N ILE A 425 5.63 -19.00 9.88
CA ILE A 425 5.21 -18.83 8.48
C ILE A 425 5.43 -17.41 7.98
N LYS A 426 5.18 -16.42 8.85
CA LYS A 426 5.37 -15.00 8.52
C LYS A 426 6.85 -14.69 8.24
N SER A 427 7.77 -15.25 9.03
CA SER A 427 9.22 -15.03 8.86
C SER A 427 9.87 -15.97 7.84
N TYR A 428 9.30 -17.17 7.63
CA TYR A 428 9.79 -18.24 6.75
C TYR A 428 8.67 -18.86 5.91
N PRO A 429 8.20 -18.18 4.85
CA PRO A 429 7.10 -18.68 4.01
C PRO A 429 7.38 -20.02 3.32
N ASP A 430 8.65 -20.39 3.12
CA ASP A 430 9.10 -21.66 2.54
C ASP A 430 8.79 -22.89 3.43
N THR A 431 8.46 -22.68 4.71
CA THR A 431 8.06 -23.77 5.63
C THR A 431 6.60 -24.20 5.46
N LEU A 432 5.81 -23.50 4.65
CA LEU A 432 4.36 -23.72 4.53
C LEU A 432 3.98 -25.18 4.25
N ASP A 433 4.66 -25.86 3.31
CA ASP A 433 4.36 -27.26 2.97
C ASP A 433 4.50 -28.18 4.20
N THR A 434 5.57 -28.01 4.96
CA THR A 434 5.79 -28.79 6.19
C THR A 434 4.79 -28.46 7.29
N VAL A 435 4.38 -27.19 7.39
CA VAL A 435 3.37 -26.76 8.36
C VAL A 435 1.98 -27.33 7.99
N LEU A 436 1.63 -27.35 6.71
CA LEU A 436 0.38 -27.92 6.21
C LEU A 436 0.28 -29.43 6.48
N ASP A 437 1.37 -30.16 6.24
CA ASP A 437 1.36 -31.63 6.38
C ASP A 437 1.47 -32.08 7.84
N LYS A 438 2.29 -31.41 8.66
CA LYS A 438 2.63 -31.89 10.01
C LYS A 438 2.00 -31.12 11.16
N ILE A 439 1.79 -29.81 11.02
CA ILE A 439 1.39 -28.92 12.13
C ILE A 439 -0.12 -28.63 12.08
N LEU A 440 -0.68 -28.33 10.90
CA LEU A 440 -2.10 -28.03 10.74
C LEU A 440 -3.03 -29.12 11.33
N PRO A 441 -2.78 -30.43 11.14
CA PRO A 441 -3.66 -31.48 11.66
C PRO A 441 -3.64 -31.63 13.18
N ILE A 442 -2.55 -31.20 13.83
CA ILE A 442 -2.32 -31.36 15.27
C ILE A 442 -2.61 -30.09 16.08
N LEU A 443 -3.07 -29.01 15.45
CA LEU A 443 -3.40 -27.78 16.15
C LEU A 443 -4.53 -28.02 17.19
N PRO A 444 -4.40 -27.48 18.42
CA PRO A 444 -5.29 -27.78 19.54
C PRO A 444 -6.63 -27.01 19.45
N ILE A 445 -7.39 -27.24 18.37
CA ILE A 445 -8.71 -26.62 18.14
C ILE A 445 -9.78 -27.23 19.08
N LYS A 446 -9.52 -28.45 19.58
CA LYS A 446 -10.39 -29.19 20.50
C LYS A 446 -9.96 -29.11 21.96
N ASP A 447 -9.05 -28.21 22.31
CA ASP A 447 -8.53 -28.06 23.68
C ASP A 447 -9.65 -27.72 24.68
N SER A 448 -9.45 -28.11 25.94
CA SER A 448 -10.35 -27.78 27.05
C SER A 448 -10.25 -26.30 27.43
N ASN A 449 -9.10 -25.66 27.20
CA ASN A 449 -8.86 -24.26 27.52
C ASN A 449 -9.22 -23.33 26.34
N ASP A 450 -10.19 -22.44 26.56
CA ASP A 450 -10.70 -21.52 25.53
C ASP A 450 -9.62 -20.59 24.97
N GLN A 451 -8.61 -20.18 25.76
CA GLN A 451 -7.52 -19.31 25.29
C GLN A 451 -6.61 -20.02 24.28
N VAL A 452 -6.34 -21.31 24.49
CA VAL A 452 -5.57 -22.14 23.55
C VAL A 452 -6.34 -22.25 22.23
N VAL A 453 -7.64 -22.52 22.31
CA VAL A 453 -8.51 -22.62 21.12
C VAL A 453 -8.51 -21.32 20.31
N LEU A 454 -8.59 -20.15 20.96
CA LEU A 454 -8.57 -18.85 20.28
C LEU A 454 -7.26 -18.65 19.48
N GLU A 455 -6.12 -18.96 20.07
CA GLU A 455 -4.81 -18.81 19.42
C GLU A 455 -4.58 -19.88 18.34
N ALA A 456 -5.07 -21.11 18.54
CA ALA A 456 -5.05 -22.16 17.53
C ALA A 456 -5.88 -21.77 16.30
N VAL A 457 -7.09 -21.23 16.49
CA VAL A 457 -7.94 -20.75 15.39
C VAL A 457 -7.30 -19.58 14.65
N ARG A 458 -6.70 -18.61 15.35
CA ARG A 458 -5.95 -17.51 14.71
C ARG A 458 -4.80 -18.03 13.85
N SER A 459 -4.12 -19.07 14.31
CA SER A 459 -3.01 -19.69 13.60
C SER A 459 -3.49 -20.49 12.40
N CYS A 460 -4.62 -21.20 12.50
CA CYS A 460 -5.29 -21.82 11.35
C CYS A 460 -5.61 -20.79 10.27
N ILE A 461 -6.23 -19.66 10.62
CA ILE A 461 -6.56 -18.60 9.66
C ILE A 461 -5.30 -18.09 8.96
N ALA A 462 -4.20 -17.88 9.69
CA ALA A 462 -2.94 -17.45 9.11
C ALA A 462 -2.37 -18.47 8.11
N ILE A 463 -2.39 -19.76 8.45
CA ILE A 463 -1.96 -20.87 7.57
C ILE A 463 -2.84 -20.93 6.32
N ILE A 464 -4.16 -20.90 6.49
CA ILE A 464 -5.15 -20.93 5.41
C ILE A 464 -4.94 -19.76 4.45
N HIS A 465 -4.69 -18.55 4.98
CA HIS A 465 -4.44 -17.37 4.16
C HIS A 465 -3.14 -17.46 3.34
N ALA A 466 -2.10 -18.09 3.89
CA ALA A 466 -0.84 -18.35 3.20
C ALA A 466 -0.94 -19.46 2.13
N THR A 467 -1.97 -20.31 2.21
CA THR A 467 -2.16 -21.47 1.33
C THR A 467 -2.76 -21.10 -0.03
N SER A 468 -2.20 -21.68 -1.09
CA SER A 468 -2.69 -21.54 -2.47
C SER A 468 -3.93 -22.41 -2.71
N PRO A 469 -4.90 -21.99 -3.55
CA PRO A 469 -6.07 -22.82 -3.91
C PRO A 469 -5.72 -24.18 -4.53
N ARG A 470 -4.50 -24.35 -5.05
CA ARG A 470 -4.03 -25.62 -5.63
C ARG A 470 -3.67 -26.68 -4.58
N ASP A 471 -3.33 -26.25 -3.37
CA ASP A 471 -2.79 -27.11 -2.30
C ASP A 471 -3.84 -27.32 -1.19
N ALA A 472 -5.11 -27.44 -1.60
CA ALA A 472 -6.27 -27.46 -0.70
C ALA A 472 -6.46 -28.76 0.12
N GLN A 473 -5.75 -29.84 -0.23
CA GLN A 473 -5.97 -31.17 0.37
C GLN A 473 -5.75 -31.21 1.89
N PRO A 474 -4.64 -30.67 2.46
CA PRO A 474 -4.41 -30.71 3.91
C PRO A 474 -5.44 -29.90 4.69
N VAL A 475 -5.99 -28.85 4.09
CA VAL A 475 -6.98 -27.94 4.70
C VAL A 475 -8.33 -28.64 4.92
N GLN A 476 -8.69 -29.63 4.10
CA GLN A 476 -9.94 -30.38 4.25
C GLN A 476 -10.00 -31.20 5.55
N SER A 477 -8.84 -31.54 6.13
CA SER A 477 -8.77 -32.26 7.42
C SER A 477 -9.39 -31.47 8.58
N LEU A 478 -9.48 -30.14 8.47
CA LEU A 478 -10.05 -29.26 9.48
C LEU A 478 -11.58 -29.29 9.52
N PHE A 479 -12.27 -29.82 8.49
CA PHE A 479 -13.72 -29.69 8.39
C PHE A 479 -14.44 -30.43 9.52
N GLU A 480 -14.06 -31.67 9.80
CA GLU A 480 -14.63 -32.48 10.91
C GLU A 480 -14.39 -31.82 12.29
N PRO A 481 -13.15 -31.44 12.67
CA PRO A 481 -12.91 -30.72 13.93
C PRO A 481 -13.73 -29.44 14.10
N ILE A 482 -13.91 -28.65 13.03
CA ILE A 482 -14.69 -27.42 13.08
C ILE A 482 -16.17 -27.73 13.32
N ILE A 483 -16.74 -28.72 12.62
CA ILE A 483 -18.14 -29.11 12.75
C ILE A 483 -18.44 -29.60 14.18
N GLU A 484 -17.56 -30.43 14.74
CA GLU A 484 -17.72 -30.93 16.10
C GLU A 484 -17.72 -29.79 17.12
N ARG A 485 -16.77 -28.84 17.00
CA ARG A 485 -16.69 -27.69 17.91
C ARG A 485 -17.84 -26.72 17.75
N LEU A 486 -18.35 -26.46 16.55
CA LEU A 486 -19.56 -25.65 16.36
C LEU A 486 -20.77 -26.24 17.10
N ASN A 487 -20.84 -27.57 17.23
CA ASN A 487 -21.89 -28.25 17.97
C ASN A 487 -21.71 -28.23 19.49
N SER A 488 -20.46 -28.18 20.01
CA SER A 488 -20.18 -28.34 21.46
C SER A 488 -19.64 -27.10 22.17
N CYS A 489 -19.09 -26.10 21.48
CA CYS A 489 -18.43 -24.95 22.11
C CYS A 489 -19.41 -23.97 22.80
N LYS A 490 -18.91 -23.13 23.71
CA LYS A 490 -19.66 -22.01 24.30
C LYS A 490 -20.14 -21.04 23.21
N GLU A 491 -21.31 -20.40 23.41
CA GLU A 491 -21.92 -19.52 22.41
C GLU A 491 -21.02 -18.32 22.02
N GLU A 492 -20.23 -17.81 22.97
CA GLU A 492 -19.28 -16.71 22.76
C GLU A 492 -18.16 -17.04 21.76
N LEU A 493 -17.82 -18.32 21.59
CA LEU A 493 -16.77 -18.78 20.68
C LEU A 493 -17.26 -19.00 19.25
N ILE A 494 -18.57 -19.07 19.03
CA ILE A 494 -19.16 -19.36 17.72
C ILE A 494 -18.72 -18.35 16.65
N PRO A 495 -18.73 -17.02 16.90
CA PRO A 495 -18.24 -16.04 15.93
C PRO A 495 -16.78 -16.28 15.50
N VAL A 496 -15.93 -16.78 16.39
CA VAL A 496 -14.53 -17.09 16.10
C VAL A 496 -14.43 -18.26 15.12
N PHE A 497 -15.22 -19.32 15.34
CA PHE A 497 -15.30 -20.45 14.41
C PHE A 497 -15.96 -20.07 13.08
N LEU A 498 -16.97 -19.20 13.07
CA LEU A 498 -17.55 -18.69 11.82
C LEU A 498 -16.53 -17.90 11.00
N LYS A 499 -15.64 -17.14 11.66
CA LYS A 499 -14.52 -16.45 11.00
C LYS A 499 -13.48 -17.42 10.44
N LEU A 500 -13.25 -18.56 11.11
CA LEU A 500 -12.44 -19.64 10.56
C LEU A 500 -13.08 -20.26 9.31
N VAL A 501 -14.38 -20.54 9.35
CA VAL A 501 -15.14 -21.03 8.17
C VAL A 501 -15.09 -19.99 7.04
N GLU A 502 -15.17 -18.70 7.35
CA GLU A 502 -15.05 -17.63 6.37
C GLU A 502 -13.70 -17.66 5.62
N SER A 503 -12.60 -17.88 6.35
CA SER A 503 -11.27 -17.96 5.75
C SER A 503 -11.13 -19.12 4.74
N LEU A 504 -11.96 -20.16 4.89
CA LEU A 504 -12.00 -21.33 4.01
C LEU A 504 -12.77 -21.12 2.71
N ASN A 505 -13.48 -20.00 2.53
CA ASN A 505 -14.25 -19.70 1.32
C ASN A 505 -13.39 -19.54 0.05
N ARG A 506 -12.05 -19.52 0.19
CA ARG A 506 -11.10 -19.57 -0.93
C ARG A 506 -10.94 -20.98 -1.51
N PHE A 507 -11.50 -21.99 -0.84
CA PHE A 507 -11.51 -23.41 -1.20
C PHE A 507 -12.96 -23.90 -1.35
N ASP A 508 -13.16 -25.11 -1.88
CA ASP A 508 -14.48 -25.73 -1.90
C ASP A 508 -14.87 -26.25 -0.50
N ASN A 509 -15.65 -25.45 0.22
CA ASN A 509 -16.11 -25.72 1.59
C ASN A 509 -17.66 -25.72 1.73
N THR A 510 -18.38 -25.99 0.64
CA THR A 510 -19.87 -26.02 0.61
C THR A 510 -20.47 -26.93 1.69
N VAL A 511 -19.92 -28.13 1.87
CA VAL A 511 -20.34 -29.10 2.90
C VAL A 511 -20.19 -28.54 4.32
N LEU A 512 -19.09 -27.83 4.59
CA LEU A 512 -18.80 -27.22 5.89
C LEU A 512 -19.79 -26.09 6.18
N ILE A 513 -20.17 -25.30 5.17
CA ILE A 513 -21.17 -24.24 5.31
C ILE A 513 -22.53 -24.84 5.67
N GLU A 514 -22.98 -25.87 4.96
CA GLU A 514 -24.24 -26.53 5.29
C GLU A 514 -24.24 -27.10 6.72
N ALA A 515 -23.15 -27.74 7.13
CA ALA A 515 -23.00 -28.26 8.48
C ALA A 515 -23.01 -27.13 9.53
N SER A 516 -22.38 -25.99 9.24
CA SER A 516 -22.34 -24.81 10.11
C SER A 516 -23.74 -24.25 10.34
N PHE A 517 -24.53 -24.05 9.28
CA PHE A 517 -25.90 -23.56 9.42
C PHE A 517 -26.83 -24.57 10.12
N LYS A 518 -26.65 -25.88 9.92
CA LYS A 518 -27.37 -26.92 10.68
C LYS A 518 -27.03 -26.89 12.17
N ALA A 519 -25.77 -26.65 12.53
CA ALA A 519 -25.36 -26.49 13.93
C ALA A 519 -26.00 -25.25 14.55
N LEU A 520 -26.05 -24.13 13.82
CA LEU A 520 -26.72 -22.90 14.27
C LEU A 520 -28.22 -23.11 14.54
N GLU A 521 -28.90 -23.84 13.65
CA GLU A 521 -30.33 -24.16 13.78
C GLU A 521 -30.58 -25.13 14.96
N LYS A 522 -29.79 -26.21 15.08
CA LYS A 522 -29.92 -27.20 16.16
C LYS A 522 -29.79 -26.57 17.55
N ARG A 523 -28.94 -25.55 17.69
CA ARG A 523 -28.66 -24.87 18.96
C ARG A 523 -29.55 -23.66 19.23
N ASN A 524 -30.46 -23.28 18.32
CA ASN A 524 -31.30 -22.08 18.44
C ASN A 524 -30.52 -20.79 18.75
N ILE A 525 -29.35 -20.62 18.13
CA ILE A 525 -28.46 -19.48 18.42
C ILE A 525 -29.09 -18.16 17.94
N ASN A 526 -29.04 -17.15 18.80
CA ASN A 526 -29.53 -15.82 18.49
C ASN A 526 -28.49 -15.02 17.69
N SER A 527 -28.62 -15.01 16.36
CA SER A 527 -27.81 -14.24 15.41
C SER A 527 -28.24 -12.77 15.27
N LEU A 528 -29.26 -12.33 16.01
CA LEU A 528 -29.85 -11.00 15.87
C LEU A 528 -28.92 -9.90 16.39
N SER A 529 -28.92 -8.76 15.70
CA SER A 529 -28.18 -7.55 16.08
C SER A 529 -26.64 -7.71 16.22
N SER A 530 -26.04 -8.81 15.72
CA SER A 530 -24.59 -9.00 15.67
C SER A 530 -24.05 -8.81 14.25
N LEU A 531 -22.96 -8.03 14.14
CA LEU A 531 -22.30 -7.72 12.88
C LEU A 531 -21.49 -8.91 12.35
N GLU A 532 -20.95 -9.74 13.24
CA GLU A 532 -20.14 -10.90 12.93
C GLU A 532 -20.92 -11.93 12.09
N TYR A 533 -22.18 -12.20 12.45
CA TYR A 533 -23.04 -13.10 11.66
C TYR A 533 -23.41 -12.50 10.30
N LEU A 534 -23.68 -11.19 10.22
CA LEU A 534 -23.95 -10.53 8.93
C LEU A 534 -22.73 -10.55 7.99
N GLN A 535 -21.52 -10.37 8.54
CA GLN A 535 -20.28 -10.50 7.78
C GLN A 535 -20.11 -11.93 7.25
N PHE A 536 -20.34 -12.92 8.10
CA PHE A 536 -20.34 -14.33 7.70
C PHE A 536 -21.35 -14.62 6.58
N PHE A 537 -22.61 -14.19 6.73
CA PHE A 537 -23.65 -14.35 5.70
C PHE A 537 -23.27 -13.69 4.37
N THR A 538 -22.72 -12.48 4.45
CA THR A 538 -22.25 -11.74 3.27
C THR A 538 -21.13 -12.48 2.56
N SER A 539 -20.21 -13.10 3.31
CA SER A 539 -19.11 -13.88 2.76
C SER A 539 -19.63 -15.15 2.09
N VAL A 540 -20.50 -15.91 2.76
CA VAL A 540 -21.11 -17.13 2.20
C VAL A 540 -21.79 -16.85 0.85
N LEU A 541 -22.60 -15.78 0.77
CA LEU A 541 -23.31 -15.42 -0.47
C LEU A 541 -22.41 -14.94 -1.62
N LYS A 542 -21.19 -14.51 -1.35
CA LYS A 542 -20.25 -14.04 -2.38
C LYS A 542 -19.42 -15.17 -2.99
N PHE A 543 -19.10 -16.19 -2.20
CA PHE A 543 -18.17 -17.24 -2.58
C PHE A 543 -18.83 -18.56 -2.99
N HIS A 544 -20.12 -18.76 -2.66
CA HIS A 544 -20.83 -20.01 -2.91
C HIS A 544 -22.06 -19.80 -3.77
N ASP A 545 -22.07 -20.40 -4.96
CA ASP A 545 -23.18 -20.30 -5.92
C ASP A 545 -24.34 -21.27 -5.60
N ASP A 546 -24.03 -22.47 -5.10
CA ASP A 546 -24.99 -23.56 -4.89
C ASP A 546 -25.32 -23.71 -3.40
N LEU A 547 -26.36 -23.01 -2.94
CA LEU A 547 -26.77 -22.99 -1.53
C LEU A 547 -28.11 -23.71 -1.30
N SER A 548 -28.22 -24.41 -0.17
CA SER A 548 -29.44 -25.11 0.23
C SER A 548 -30.54 -24.16 0.73
N ASN A 549 -31.80 -24.63 0.72
CA ASN A 549 -32.95 -23.85 1.20
C ASN A 549 -32.80 -23.42 2.66
N LEU A 550 -32.14 -24.23 3.48
CA LEU A 550 -31.90 -23.96 4.90
C LEU A 550 -31.06 -22.69 5.07
N VAL A 551 -29.95 -22.58 4.32
CA VAL A 551 -29.03 -21.44 4.38
C VAL A 551 -29.73 -20.16 3.90
N ILE A 552 -30.36 -20.20 2.73
CA ILE A 552 -31.03 -19.03 2.13
C ILE A 552 -32.18 -18.51 3.01
N ASN A 553 -33.00 -19.40 3.58
CA ASN A 553 -34.11 -18.99 4.43
C ASN A 553 -33.64 -18.42 5.76
N LYS A 554 -32.64 -19.04 6.42
CA LYS A 554 -32.09 -18.53 7.68
C LYS A 554 -31.51 -17.13 7.51
N ILE A 555 -30.74 -16.89 6.44
CA ILE A 555 -30.19 -15.56 6.13
C ILE A 555 -31.34 -14.56 5.85
N GLY A 556 -32.34 -14.96 5.05
CA GLY A 556 -33.48 -14.11 4.73
C GLY A 556 -34.31 -13.69 5.96
N ASP A 557 -34.54 -14.61 6.89
CA ASP A 557 -35.31 -14.38 8.12
C ASP A 557 -34.57 -13.46 9.08
N ASP A 558 -33.27 -13.68 9.29
CA ASP A 558 -32.44 -12.84 10.15
C ASP A 558 -32.33 -11.41 9.58
N ILE A 559 -32.19 -11.27 8.26
CA ILE A 559 -32.21 -9.95 7.58
C ILE A 559 -33.56 -9.26 7.78
N ALA A 560 -34.69 -9.97 7.64
CA ALA A 560 -36.01 -9.38 7.78
C ALA A 560 -36.20 -8.74 9.17
N ILE A 561 -35.70 -9.38 10.21
CA ILE A 561 -35.73 -8.87 11.58
C ILE A 561 -34.77 -7.67 11.73
N ASN A 562 -33.54 -7.79 11.22
CA ASN A 562 -32.53 -6.72 11.34
C ASN A 562 -32.89 -5.44 10.57
N LEU A 563 -33.75 -5.51 9.53
CA LEU A 563 -34.27 -4.32 8.84
C LEU A 563 -35.18 -3.45 9.72
N GLU A 564 -35.72 -4.00 10.81
CA GLU A 564 -36.55 -3.30 11.79
C GLU A 564 -35.76 -2.87 13.05
N ASP A 565 -34.44 -3.05 13.06
CA ASP A 565 -33.57 -2.67 14.18
C ASP A 565 -33.60 -1.15 14.45
N LYS A 566 -33.30 -0.75 15.69
CA LYS A 566 -33.19 0.67 16.08
C LYS A 566 -31.91 1.31 15.53
N SER A 567 -30.88 0.53 15.28
CA SER A 567 -29.58 0.97 14.78
C SER A 567 -29.57 1.08 13.26
N PHE A 568 -29.39 2.30 12.74
CA PHE A 568 -29.25 2.50 11.29
C PHE A 568 -28.05 1.76 10.69
N ASN A 569 -26.97 1.56 11.46
CA ASN A 569 -25.79 0.83 10.98
C ASN A 569 -26.13 -0.65 10.72
N MET A 570 -26.91 -1.28 11.60
CA MET A 570 -27.38 -2.66 11.42
C MET A 570 -28.27 -2.78 10.19
N ILE A 571 -29.19 -1.84 9.98
CA ILE A 571 -30.05 -1.81 8.79
C ILE A 571 -29.20 -1.66 7.52
N ILE A 572 -28.22 -0.76 7.52
CA ILE A 572 -27.33 -0.52 6.36
C ILE A 572 -26.54 -1.77 5.99
N GLU A 573 -25.92 -2.45 6.95
CA GLU A 573 -25.19 -3.70 6.68
C GLU A 573 -26.15 -4.83 6.23
N SER A 574 -27.34 -4.90 6.82
CA SER A 574 -28.38 -5.85 6.41
C SER A 574 -28.85 -5.61 4.97
N LEU A 575 -28.98 -4.34 4.54
CA LEU A 575 -29.34 -3.99 3.16
C LEU A 575 -28.24 -4.38 2.16
N LYS A 576 -26.96 -4.23 2.54
CA LYS A 576 -25.83 -4.69 1.70
C LYS A 576 -25.87 -6.21 1.52
N CYS A 577 -26.10 -6.95 2.61
CA CYS A 577 -26.25 -8.40 2.56
C CYS A 577 -27.49 -8.81 1.72
N LEU A 578 -28.63 -8.15 1.93
CA LEU A 578 -29.87 -8.40 1.18
C LEU A 578 -29.70 -8.18 -0.32
N LYS A 579 -29.00 -7.12 -0.74
CA LYS A 579 -28.72 -6.87 -2.16
C LYS A 579 -27.95 -8.03 -2.80
N ILE A 580 -26.99 -8.62 -2.08
CA ILE A 580 -26.23 -9.78 -2.57
C ILE A 580 -27.16 -11.00 -2.63
N LEU A 581 -27.95 -11.25 -1.57
CA LEU A 581 -28.91 -12.35 -1.51
C LEU A 581 -29.91 -12.32 -2.69
N LEU A 582 -30.43 -11.14 -3.04
CA LEU A 582 -31.39 -10.97 -4.14
C LEU A 582 -30.78 -11.18 -5.53
N ASN A 583 -29.50 -10.81 -5.71
CA ASN A 583 -28.77 -11.03 -6.95
C ASN A 583 -28.21 -12.46 -7.07
N HIS A 584 -28.26 -13.24 -6.00
CA HIS A 584 -27.77 -14.61 -5.97
C HIS A 584 -28.59 -15.52 -6.90
N LYS A 585 -27.96 -16.57 -7.46
CA LYS A 585 -28.60 -17.54 -8.37
C LYS A 585 -29.80 -18.24 -7.70
N GLU A 586 -29.67 -18.50 -6.40
CA GLU A 586 -30.63 -19.25 -5.59
C GLU A 586 -31.68 -18.38 -4.88
N SER A 587 -31.81 -17.12 -5.29
CA SER A 587 -32.74 -16.15 -4.72
C SER A 587 -34.24 -16.56 -4.80
N SER A 588 -34.61 -17.50 -5.68
CA SER A 588 -35.98 -18.06 -5.72
C SER A 588 -36.34 -18.88 -4.47
N LYS A 589 -35.34 -19.33 -3.70
CA LYS A 589 -35.56 -20.16 -2.50
C LYS A 589 -35.96 -19.35 -1.26
N ILE A 590 -35.95 -18.02 -1.33
CA ILE A 590 -36.28 -17.13 -0.20
C ILE A 590 -37.79 -17.21 0.09
N ALA A 591 -38.17 -17.67 1.29
CA ALA A 591 -39.58 -17.82 1.66
C ALA A 591 -40.31 -16.48 1.97
N ASN A 592 -39.61 -15.45 2.45
CA ASN A 592 -40.19 -14.21 2.99
C ASN A 592 -39.95 -12.94 2.13
N VAL A 593 -39.76 -13.09 0.81
CA VAL A 593 -39.44 -11.96 -0.10
C VAL A 593 -40.47 -10.82 -0.03
N GLU A 594 -41.76 -11.11 0.08
CA GLU A 594 -42.81 -10.09 0.10
C GLU A 594 -42.74 -9.17 1.32
N LYS A 595 -42.42 -9.73 2.50
CA LYS A 595 -42.24 -8.96 3.73
C LYS A 595 -41.02 -8.04 3.62
N LEU A 596 -39.93 -8.55 3.03
CA LEU A 596 -38.72 -7.78 2.79
C LEU A 596 -39.01 -6.61 1.83
N VAL A 597 -39.65 -6.88 0.70
CA VAL A 597 -39.98 -5.87 -0.32
C VAL A 597 -40.92 -4.80 0.22
N SER A 598 -41.98 -5.18 0.93
CA SER A 598 -42.93 -4.21 1.51
C SER A 598 -42.25 -3.31 2.56
N SER A 599 -41.35 -3.86 3.38
CA SER A 599 -40.52 -3.08 4.31
C SER A 599 -39.61 -2.08 3.57
N LEU A 600 -39.00 -2.47 2.45
CA LEU A 600 -38.17 -1.56 1.65
C LEU A 600 -38.98 -0.44 0.99
N VAL A 601 -40.13 -0.77 0.39
CA VAL A 601 -41.04 0.21 -0.23
C VAL A 601 -41.43 1.28 0.80
N THR A 602 -41.89 0.86 1.98
CA THR A 602 -42.28 1.80 3.04
C THR A 602 -41.12 2.66 3.55
N LYS A 603 -39.89 2.14 3.59
CA LYS A 603 -38.69 2.92 3.97
C LYS A 603 -38.33 3.98 2.93
N VAL A 604 -38.43 3.67 1.63
CA VAL A 604 -38.16 4.62 0.55
C VAL A 604 -39.26 5.71 0.48
N GLU A 605 -40.53 5.34 0.67
CA GLU A 605 -41.62 6.31 0.78
C GLU A 605 -41.44 7.27 1.97
N ASN A 606 -41.00 6.74 3.11
CA ASN A 606 -40.72 7.51 4.33
C ASN A 606 -39.29 8.08 4.38
N ARG A 607 -38.71 8.46 3.24
CA ARG A 607 -37.32 8.95 3.11
C ARG A 607 -36.89 10.05 4.09
N LYS A 608 -37.81 10.84 4.65
CA LYS A 608 -37.48 11.90 5.61
C LYS A 608 -37.06 11.35 6.98
N GLN A 609 -37.38 10.09 7.27
CA GLN A 609 -37.09 9.44 8.56
C GLN A 609 -35.76 8.70 8.57
N TYR A 610 -35.15 8.47 7.39
CA TYR A 610 -33.98 7.61 7.23
C TYR A 610 -32.79 8.36 6.61
N PRO A 611 -31.55 7.94 6.90
CA PRO A 611 -30.36 8.45 6.22
C PRO A 611 -30.41 8.22 4.70
N SER A 612 -29.81 9.13 3.93
CA SER A 612 -29.74 9.04 2.47
C SER A 612 -29.07 7.75 1.98
N GLU A 613 -28.05 7.29 2.68
CA GLU A 613 -27.32 6.05 2.38
C GLU A 613 -28.20 4.80 2.48
N LEU A 614 -29.05 4.74 3.51
CA LEU A 614 -30.00 3.64 3.71
C LEU A 614 -31.02 3.60 2.57
N ILE A 615 -31.58 4.77 2.21
CA ILE A 615 -32.55 4.86 1.11
C ILE A 615 -31.92 4.48 -0.22
N ARG A 616 -30.66 4.88 -0.45
CA ARG A 616 -29.88 4.48 -1.63
C ARG A 616 -29.79 2.95 -1.74
N LEU A 617 -29.36 2.29 -0.67
CA LEU A 617 -29.23 0.83 -0.62
C LEU A 617 -30.59 0.12 -0.74
N ALA A 618 -31.65 0.70 -0.17
CA ALA A 618 -33.01 0.19 -0.32
C ALA A 618 -33.49 0.25 -1.78
N ILE A 619 -33.23 1.36 -2.49
CA ILE A 619 -33.52 1.48 -3.93
C ILE A 619 -32.74 0.43 -4.74
N GLU A 620 -31.46 0.24 -4.44
CA GLU A 620 -30.63 -0.78 -5.11
C GLU A 620 -31.14 -2.21 -4.86
N ALA A 621 -31.57 -2.52 -3.63
CA ALA A 621 -32.16 -3.82 -3.28
C ALA A 621 -33.51 -4.03 -4.00
N LEU A 622 -34.38 -3.01 -4.07
CA LEU A 622 -35.61 -3.05 -4.86
C LEU A 622 -35.34 -3.21 -6.37
N GLY A 623 -34.24 -2.66 -6.88
CA GLY A 623 -33.79 -2.90 -8.25
C GLY A 623 -33.36 -4.33 -8.50
N ALA A 624 -32.65 -4.94 -7.54
CA ALA A 624 -32.22 -6.33 -7.61
C ALA A 624 -33.41 -7.30 -7.69
N THR A 625 -34.50 -7.03 -6.95
CA THR A 625 -35.69 -7.89 -7.01
C THR A 625 -36.34 -7.90 -8.39
N LEU A 626 -36.29 -6.78 -9.13
CA LEU A 626 -36.93 -6.63 -10.45
C LEU A 626 -36.09 -7.13 -11.63
N THR A 627 -34.76 -7.14 -11.48
CA THR A 627 -33.80 -7.50 -12.54
C THR A 627 -33.57 -9.01 -12.60
N ASN A 628 -33.61 -9.70 -11.46
CA ASN A 628 -33.43 -11.15 -11.42
C ASN A 628 -34.74 -11.86 -11.81
N THR A 629 -34.71 -12.64 -12.91
CA THR A 629 -35.91 -13.26 -13.48
C THR A 629 -36.57 -14.26 -12.52
N THR A 630 -35.78 -14.92 -11.67
CA THR A 630 -36.26 -15.92 -10.70
C THR A 630 -37.11 -15.27 -9.60
N THR A 631 -36.61 -14.22 -8.93
CA THR A 631 -37.35 -13.47 -7.90
C THR A 631 -38.56 -12.73 -8.44
N THR A 632 -38.52 -12.31 -9.70
CA THR A 632 -39.69 -11.62 -10.28
C THR A 632 -40.90 -12.54 -10.46
N THR A 633 -40.70 -13.85 -10.56
CA THR A 633 -41.82 -14.80 -10.67
C THR A 633 -42.47 -15.13 -9.34
N THR A 634 -41.77 -14.91 -8.22
CA THR A 634 -42.25 -15.23 -6.86
C THR A 634 -43.03 -14.08 -6.22
N ILE A 635 -43.01 -12.90 -6.82
CA ILE A 635 -43.59 -11.66 -6.26
C ILE A 635 -44.91 -11.33 -6.97
N GLU A 636 -45.95 -10.97 -6.21
CA GLU A 636 -47.25 -10.53 -6.77
C GLU A 636 -47.12 -9.29 -7.68
N ASN A 637 -47.87 -9.26 -8.78
CA ASN A 637 -47.89 -8.11 -9.72
C ASN A 637 -48.20 -6.76 -9.04
N SER A 638 -49.05 -6.76 -8.00
CA SER A 638 -49.41 -5.59 -7.20
C SER A 638 -48.19 -4.92 -6.53
N THR A 639 -47.27 -5.74 -6.02
CA THR A 639 -46.05 -5.27 -5.36
C THR A 639 -44.97 -4.85 -6.36
N GLN A 640 -44.95 -5.43 -7.57
CA GLN A 640 -44.10 -4.96 -8.66
C GLN A 640 -44.49 -3.55 -9.11
N GLU A 641 -45.79 -3.28 -9.25
CA GLU A 641 -46.31 -1.94 -9.57
C GLU A 641 -45.89 -0.91 -8.50
N ALA A 642 -45.99 -1.27 -7.21
CA ALA A 642 -45.52 -0.41 -6.12
C ALA A 642 -44.02 -0.08 -6.21
N ILE A 643 -43.17 -1.03 -6.61
CA ILE A 643 -41.73 -0.77 -6.82
C ILE A 643 -41.53 0.21 -7.98
N PHE A 644 -42.23 0.04 -9.10
CA PHE A 644 -42.11 0.94 -10.25
C PHE A 644 -42.54 2.37 -9.92
N ASP A 645 -43.60 2.55 -9.13
CA ASP A 645 -44.07 3.86 -8.66
C ASP A 645 -43.05 4.54 -7.74
N VAL A 646 -42.46 3.77 -6.81
CA VAL A 646 -41.38 4.26 -5.94
C VAL A 646 -40.18 4.69 -6.77
N LEU A 647 -39.71 3.86 -7.72
CA LEU A 647 -38.58 4.19 -8.60
C LEU A 647 -38.86 5.45 -9.41
N LYS A 648 -40.05 5.58 -10.00
CA LYS A 648 -40.50 6.76 -10.75
C LYS A 648 -40.43 8.02 -9.90
N SER A 649 -40.91 7.97 -8.66
CA SER A 649 -40.85 9.12 -7.74
C SER A 649 -39.41 9.45 -7.31
N SER A 650 -38.55 8.44 -7.17
CA SER A 650 -37.19 8.58 -6.62
C SER A 650 -36.19 9.26 -7.56
N ILE A 651 -36.44 9.27 -8.87
CA ILE A 651 -35.63 10.01 -9.86
C ILE A 651 -35.60 11.50 -9.54
N SER A 652 -36.68 12.04 -9.01
CA SER A 652 -36.76 13.48 -8.68
C SER A 652 -35.89 13.90 -7.49
N TYR A 653 -35.24 12.95 -6.80
CA TYR A 653 -34.45 13.22 -5.60
C TYR A 653 -32.96 13.29 -5.92
N GLU A 654 -32.37 14.47 -5.78
CA GLU A 654 -30.98 14.74 -6.17
C GLU A 654 -29.96 13.75 -5.58
N VAL A 655 -30.05 13.44 -4.28
CA VAL A 655 -29.07 12.59 -3.56
C VAL A 655 -29.16 11.11 -3.96
N THR A 656 -30.35 10.60 -4.27
CA THR A 656 -30.57 9.17 -4.61
C THR A 656 -30.75 8.93 -6.11
N SER A 657 -30.84 10.00 -6.90
CA SER A 657 -31.08 9.98 -8.35
C SER A 657 -30.14 9.03 -9.09
N LYS A 658 -28.84 9.10 -8.80
CA LYS A 658 -27.83 8.23 -9.43
C LYS A 658 -28.16 6.74 -9.25
N ALA A 659 -28.44 6.32 -8.02
CA ALA A 659 -28.75 4.92 -7.73
C ALA A 659 -30.04 4.48 -8.43
N THR A 660 -31.05 5.35 -8.48
CA THR A 660 -32.26 5.10 -9.27
C THR A 660 -31.96 4.95 -10.76
N LEU A 661 -31.11 5.81 -11.34
CA LEU A 661 -30.70 5.74 -12.74
C LEU A 661 -29.96 4.43 -13.05
N ASP A 662 -29.05 4.02 -12.18
CA ASP A 662 -28.28 2.77 -12.33
C ASP A 662 -29.20 1.54 -12.22
N VAL A 663 -30.16 1.56 -11.30
CA VAL A 663 -31.19 0.52 -11.17
C VAL A 663 -32.06 0.43 -12.44
N LEU A 664 -32.56 1.56 -12.94
CA LEU A 664 -33.36 1.60 -14.16
C LEU A 664 -32.55 1.13 -15.37
N ASN A 665 -31.28 1.52 -15.46
CA ASN A 665 -30.37 1.03 -16.49
C ASN A 665 -30.31 -0.50 -16.53
N ASN A 666 -30.27 -1.16 -15.38
CA ASN A 666 -30.28 -2.62 -15.30
C ASN A 666 -31.65 -3.19 -15.67
N ILE A 667 -32.75 -2.58 -15.20
CA ILE A 667 -34.11 -3.03 -15.52
C ILE A 667 -34.35 -3.02 -17.04
N TYR A 668 -34.06 -1.90 -17.73
CA TYR A 668 -34.26 -1.78 -19.19
C TYR A 668 -33.36 -2.71 -20.03
N THR A 669 -32.29 -3.27 -19.46
CA THR A 669 -31.51 -4.33 -20.15
C THR A 669 -32.19 -5.70 -20.10
N THR A 670 -32.98 -5.95 -19.07
CA THR A 670 -33.62 -7.25 -18.81
C THR A 670 -35.08 -7.31 -19.25
N LYS A 671 -35.79 -6.17 -19.21
CA LYS A 671 -37.24 -6.08 -19.42
C LYS A 671 -37.61 -4.89 -20.30
N THR A 672 -38.65 -5.08 -21.10
CA THR A 672 -39.34 -4.00 -21.83
C THR A 672 -40.51 -3.49 -21.00
N LEU A 673 -40.52 -2.18 -20.70
CA LEU A 673 -41.57 -1.53 -19.89
C LEU A 673 -42.60 -0.80 -20.79
N PRO A 674 -43.81 -0.49 -20.28
CA PRO A 674 -44.82 0.24 -21.04
C PRO A 674 -44.36 1.64 -21.46
N ASP A 675 -44.77 2.08 -22.66
CA ASP A 675 -44.40 3.39 -23.23
C ASP A 675 -44.73 4.57 -22.29
N GLU A 676 -45.89 4.55 -21.62
CA GLU A 676 -46.31 5.59 -20.68
C GLU A 676 -45.35 5.73 -19.48
N TYR A 677 -44.73 4.64 -19.05
CA TYR A 677 -43.73 4.66 -17.99
C TYR A 677 -42.43 5.24 -18.51
N SER A 678 -41.95 4.75 -19.66
CA SER A 678 -40.74 5.22 -20.34
C SER A 678 -40.76 6.74 -20.58
N GLU A 679 -41.90 7.29 -21.01
CA GLU A 679 -42.06 8.73 -21.23
C GLU A 679 -41.89 9.55 -19.94
N ALA A 680 -42.43 9.08 -18.81
CA ALA A 680 -42.29 9.77 -17.53
C ALA A 680 -40.84 9.72 -16.99
N ILE A 681 -40.08 8.67 -17.32
CA ILE A 681 -38.66 8.56 -16.97
C ILE A 681 -37.84 9.56 -17.77
N VAL A 682 -38.10 9.68 -19.08
CA VAL A 682 -37.42 10.65 -19.96
C VAL A 682 -37.60 12.09 -19.46
N ASP A 683 -38.80 12.45 -19.00
CA ASP A 683 -39.06 13.77 -18.39
C ASP A 683 -38.18 14.03 -17.15
N GLY A 684 -37.88 12.99 -16.38
CA GLY A 684 -37.00 13.08 -15.21
C GLY A 684 -35.50 13.18 -15.55
N LEU A 685 -35.08 12.79 -16.76
CA LEU A 685 -33.67 12.77 -17.17
C LEU A 685 -33.13 14.14 -17.60
N GLU A 686 -33.99 15.04 -18.06
CA GLU A 686 -33.60 16.34 -18.62
C GLU A 686 -32.65 17.12 -17.69
N GLN A 687 -32.98 17.16 -16.40
CA GLN A 687 -32.19 17.86 -15.38
C GLN A 687 -30.83 17.21 -15.08
N TYR A 688 -30.65 15.92 -15.37
CA TYR A 688 -29.42 15.19 -15.05
C TYR A 688 -28.42 15.11 -16.20
N ILE A 689 -28.85 15.32 -17.44
CA ILE A 689 -27.96 15.39 -18.62
C ILE A 689 -26.92 16.49 -18.43
N LEU A 690 -27.35 17.68 -18.00
CA LEU A 690 -26.49 18.84 -17.72
C LEU A 690 -25.99 18.90 -16.28
N SER A 691 -26.05 17.79 -15.53
CA SER A 691 -25.58 17.78 -14.15
C SER A 691 -24.06 18.05 -14.07
N ALA A 692 -23.65 18.78 -13.03
CA ALA A 692 -22.23 19.07 -12.77
C ALA A 692 -21.45 17.80 -12.35
N ASN A 693 -22.15 16.77 -11.87
CA ASN A 693 -21.54 15.49 -11.53
C ASN A 693 -21.51 14.59 -12.77
N GLU A 694 -20.31 14.33 -13.26
CA GLU A 694 -20.11 13.53 -14.48
C GLU A 694 -20.75 12.15 -14.37
N ALA A 695 -20.68 11.50 -13.20
CA ALA A 695 -21.20 10.15 -13.01
C ALA A 695 -22.74 10.08 -13.11
N THR A 696 -23.46 11.12 -12.68
CA THR A 696 -24.92 11.19 -12.86
C THR A 696 -25.28 11.48 -14.30
N SER A 697 -24.52 12.35 -14.97
CA SER A 697 -24.69 12.64 -16.40
C SER A 697 -24.46 11.38 -17.24
N THR A 698 -23.39 10.62 -16.98
CA THR A 698 -23.11 9.36 -17.71
C THR A 698 -24.22 8.33 -17.52
N SER A 699 -24.67 8.10 -16.28
CA SER A 699 -25.75 7.14 -16.02
C SER A 699 -27.06 7.56 -16.69
N ALA A 700 -27.37 8.85 -16.71
CA ALA A 700 -28.52 9.40 -17.43
C ALA A 700 -28.40 9.21 -18.95
N LEU A 701 -27.20 9.43 -19.54
CA LEU A 701 -26.94 9.21 -20.97
C LEU A 701 -27.06 7.74 -21.37
N ILE A 702 -26.57 6.80 -20.55
CA ILE A 702 -26.72 5.36 -20.81
C ILE A 702 -28.21 4.97 -20.84
N LEU A 703 -29.00 5.49 -19.88
CA LEU A 703 -30.43 5.21 -19.81
C LEU A 703 -31.16 5.83 -21.00
N LEU A 704 -30.82 7.07 -21.35
CA LEU A 704 -31.37 7.75 -22.50
C LEU A 704 -31.07 7.01 -23.81
N ASN A 705 -29.87 6.47 -23.97
CA ASN A 705 -29.50 5.70 -25.16
C ASN A 705 -30.34 4.42 -25.32
N LYS A 706 -30.57 3.70 -24.22
CA LYS A 706 -31.46 2.51 -24.22
C LYS A 706 -32.90 2.88 -24.56
N LEU A 707 -33.41 3.99 -24.02
CA LEU A 707 -34.75 4.48 -24.29
C LEU A 707 -34.92 5.03 -25.71
N ALA A 708 -33.87 5.65 -26.26
CA ALA A 708 -33.85 6.20 -27.62
C ALA A 708 -34.04 5.12 -28.69
N LEU A 709 -33.65 3.87 -28.40
CA LEU A 709 -33.86 2.70 -29.26
C LEU A 709 -35.28 2.13 -29.17
N GLN A 710 -35.99 2.34 -28.05
CA GLN A 710 -37.24 1.63 -27.76
C GLN A 710 -38.49 2.41 -28.14
N THR A 711 -38.65 3.70 -27.78
CA THR A 711 -39.80 4.55 -28.17
C THR A 711 -39.76 5.89 -27.42
N VAL A 712 -39.65 7.03 -28.14
CA VAL A 712 -40.09 8.35 -27.64
C VAL A 712 -40.94 8.97 -28.75
N SER A 713 -42.25 9.02 -28.56
CA SER A 713 -43.20 9.45 -29.61
C SER A 713 -43.36 10.98 -29.69
N ASP A 714 -43.02 11.71 -28.63
CA ASP A 714 -43.35 13.13 -28.49
C ASP A 714 -42.22 14.05 -28.99
N LYS A 715 -42.40 14.63 -30.19
CA LYS A 715 -41.38 15.44 -30.89
C LYS A 715 -40.86 16.63 -30.08
N ARG A 716 -41.73 17.34 -29.35
CA ARG A 716 -41.32 18.52 -28.55
C ARG A 716 -40.37 18.19 -27.40
N LYS A 717 -40.44 16.98 -26.85
CA LYS A 717 -39.57 16.56 -25.74
C LYS A 717 -38.17 16.22 -26.23
N LYS A 718 -38.07 15.65 -27.45
CA LYS A 718 -36.78 15.38 -28.10
C LYS A 718 -35.99 16.66 -28.34
N GLU A 719 -36.64 17.74 -28.78
CA GLU A 719 -36.01 19.05 -29.02
C GLU A 719 -35.26 19.57 -27.77
N THR A 720 -35.90 19.58 -26.60
CA THR A 720 -35.29 20.07 -25.36
C THR A 720 -34.07 19.23 -24.95
N ILE A 721 -34.17 17.91 -25.09
CA ILE A 721 -33.08 16.97 -24.77
C ILE A 721 -31.93 17.13 -25.77
N ILE A 722 -32.21 17.21 -27.07
CA ILE A 722 -31.21 17.45 -28.12
C ILE A 722 -30.47 18.75 -27.83
N SER A 723 -31.17 19.83 -27.48
CA SER A 723 -30.55 21.10 -27.11
C SER A 723 -29.60 20.98 -25.91
N SER A 724 -29.93 20.11 -24.95
CA SER A 724 -29.10 19.84 -23.76
C SER A 724 -27.89 18.98 -24.11
N LEU A 725 -28.05 17.96 -24.96
CA LEU A 725 -26.95 17.13 -25.47
C LEU A 725 -25.94 17.95 -26.28
N LEU A 726 -26.42 18.86 -27.14
CA LEU A 726 -25.55 19.74 -27.93
C LEU A 726 -24.73 20.71 -27.05
N LYS A 727 -25.30 21.18 -25.94
CA LYS A 727 -24.56 22.00 -24.95
C LYS A 727 -23.53 21.18 -24.17
N LEU A 728 -23.80 19.90 -23.94
CA LEU A 728 -22.95 18.99 -23.17
C LEU A 728 -21.73 18.48 -23.96
N LEU A 729 -21.90 18.22 -25.27
CA LEU A 729 -20.86 17.72 -26.18
C LEU A 729 -19.49 18.43 -26.08
N PRO A 730 -19.39 19.77 -26.11
CA PRO A 730 -18.10 20.45 -26.02
C PRO A 730 -17.41 20.34 -24.65
N LEU A 731 -18.19 20.06 -23.59
CA LEU A 731 -17.75 20.06 -22.19
C LEU A 731 -17.37 18.68 -21.65
N THR A 732 -17.64 17.61 -22.39
CA THR A 732 -17.53 16.21 -21.91
C THR A 732 -16.34 15.42 -22.47
N ASN A 733 -16.09 14.27 -21.85
CA ASN A 733 -15.04 13.31 -22.19
C ASN A 733 -15.42 12.38 -23.37
N ALA A 734 -14.40 11.75 -23.97
CA ALA A 734 -14.54 10.89 -25.16
C ALA A 734 -15.47 9.66 -24.96
N SER A 735 -15.61 9.16 -23.73
CA SER A 735 -16.56 8.07 -23.42
C SER A 735 -18.01 8.48 -23.62
N ASN A 736 -18.35 9.72 -23.24
CA ASN A 736 -19.71 10.25 -23.38
C ASN A 736 -20.01 10.64 -24.82
N HIS A 737 -18.99 11.03 -25.59
CA HIS A 737 -19.16 11.33 -27.02
C HIS A 737 -19.80 10.16 -27.77
N LYS A 738 -19.35 8.92 -27.51
CA LYS A 738 -19.90 7.71 -28.13
C LYS A 738 -21.41 7.57 -27.89
N LEU A 739 -21.86 7.70 -26.64
CA LEU A 739 -23.27 7.61 -26.27
C LEU A 739 -24.10 8.73 -26.91
N ILE A 740 -23.57 9.96 -26.89
CA ILE A 740 -24.27 11.11 -27.48
C ILE A 740 -24.39 10.96 -29.00
N PHE A 741 -23.35 10.48 -29.68
CA PHE A 741 -23.39 10.26 -31.13
C PHE A 741 -24.40 9.18 -31.52
N GLU A 742 -24.52 8.09 -30.76
CA GLU A 742 -25.56 7.07 -31.00
C GLU A 742 -26.97 7.64 -30.84
N ILE A 743 -27.24 8.37 -29.76
CA ILE A 743 -28.54 9.02 -29.52
C ILE A 743 -28.88 9.98 -30.66
N LEU A 744 -27.95 10.87 -31.03
CA LEU A 744 -28.14 11.84 -32.10
C LEU A 744 -28.30 11.17 -33.46
N THR A 745 -27.66 10.02 -33.70
CA THR A 745 -27.85 9.25 -34.95
C THR A 745 -29.28 8.72 -35.05
N ASN A 746 -29.79 8.13 -33.97
CA ASN A 746 -31.16 7.59 -33.89
C ASN A 746 -32.23 8.67 -34.03
N TRP A 747 -31.99 9.87 -33.51
CA TRP A 747 -32.93 11.00 -33.57
C TRP A 747 -32.67 11.98 -34.70
N SER A 748 -31.88 11.57 -35.71
CA SER A 748 -31.47 12.45 -36.80
C SER A 748 -32.62 13.06 -37.60
N GLN A 749 -33.84 12.51 -37.59
CA GLN A 749 -35.00 13.06 -38.32
C GLN A 749 -35.78 14.15 -37.56
N ASP A 750 -35.50 14.34 -36.27
CA ASP A 750 -36.32 15.18 -35.38
C ASP A 750 -35.70 16.57 -35.08
N LEU A 751 -34.61 16.96 -35.75
CA LEU A 751 -33.94 18.26 -35.51
C LEU A 751 -34.56 19.44 -36.28
N ASN A 752 -34.73 20.56 -35.57
CA ASN A 752 -35.15 21.84 -36.14
C ASN A 752 -33.98 22.63 -36.78
N GLU A 753 -34.26 23.60 -37.65
CA GLU A 753 -33.24 24.42 -38.32
C GLU A 753 -32.26 25.10 -37.34
N SER A 754 -32.73 25.58 -36.18
CA SER A 754 -31.87 26.17 -35.16
C SER A 754 -30.89 25.16 -34.56
N GLU A 755 -31.33 23.94 -34.29
CA GLU A 755 -30.51 22.87 -33.72
C GLU A 755 -29.50 22.34 -34.73
N GLN A 756 -29.86 22.31 -36.02
CA GLN A 756 -28.93 22.00 -37.10
C GLN A 756 -27.77 23.00 -37.15
N THR A 757 -28.07 24.30 -37.01
CA THR A 757 -27.01 25.33 -36.99
C THR A 757 -26.09 25.21 -35.77
N LEU A 758 -26.65 24.89 -34.60
CA LEU A 758 -25.90 24.64 -33.37
C LEU A 758 -25.06 23.38 -33.46
N LEU A 759 -25.60 22.28 -34.00
CA LEU A 759 -24.87 21.03 -34.24
C LEU A 759 -23.68 21.28 -35.17
N ALA A 760 -23.86 22.06 -36.24
CA ALA A 760 -22.75 22.44 -37.12
C ALA A 760 -21.65 23.21 -36.36
N ASP A 761 -22.01 24.18 -35.52
CA ASP A 761 -21.04 24.96 -34.72
C ASP A 761 -20.30 24.08 -33.70
N VAL A 762 -21.00 23.12 -33.07
CA VAL A 762 -20.40 22.16 -32.13
C VAL A 762 -19.44 21.22 -32.87
N ILE A 763 -19.81 20.68 -34.03
CA ILE A 763 -18.94 19.82 -34.84
C ILE A 763 -17.68 20.59 -35.26
N ILE A 764 -17.83 21.84 -35.73
CA ILE A 764 -16.69 22.69 -36.11
C ILE A 764 -15.73 22.87 -34.92
N ASN A 765 -16.26 23.16 -33.73
CA ASN A 765 -15.44 23.33 -32.53
C ASN A 765 -14.73 22.02 -32.12
N LEU A 766 -15.40 20.88 -32.16
CA LEU A 766 -14.82 19.59 -31.78
C LEU A 766 -13.73 19.13 -32.74
N VAL A 767 -13.93 19.30 -34.05
CA VAL A 767 -12.96 18.91 -35.07
C VAL A 767 -11.76 19.86 -35.06
N ASN A 768 -11.99 21.18 -35.01
CA ASN A 768 -10.90 22.16 -34.99
C ASN A 768 -10.09 22.14 -33.68
N SER A 769 -10.63 21.55 -32.60
CA SER A 769 -9.92 21.33 -31.33
C SER A 769 -9.28 19.93 -31.22
N ASP A 770 -9.24 19.16 -32.31
CA ASP A 770 -8.59 17.83 -32.40
C ASP A 770 -9.14 16.79 -31.39
N LYS A 771 -10.42 16.93 -31.00
CA LYS A 771 -11.10 16.01 -30.07
C LYS A 771 -11.69 14.77 -30.75
N ILE A 772 -11.77 14.75 -32.08
CA ILE A 772 -12.36 13.65 -32.87
C ILE A 772 -11.25 12.95 -33.66
N LEU A 773 -11.18 11.63 -33.55
CA LEU A 773 -10.19 10.81 -34.25
C LEU A 773 -10.74 10.31 -35.61
N LEU A 774 -9.83 10.01 -36.54
CA LEU A 774 -10.18 9.52 -37.90
C LEU A 774 -10.96 8.20 -37.91
N HIS A 775 -10.78 7.38 -36.87
CA HIS A 775 -11.38 6.05 -36.72
C HIS A 775 -12.66 6.05 -35.87
N ASP A 776 -13.19 7.20 -35.47
CA ASP A 776 -14.42 7.28 -34.67
C ASP A 776 -15.67 7.02 -35.54
N GLU A 777 -15.96 5.74 -35.81
CA GLU A 777 -17.04 5.35 -36.72
C GLU A 777 -18.43 5.83 -36.29
N LEU A 778 -18.70 5.92 -34.98
CA LEU A 778 -19.98 6.38 -34.46
C LEU A 778 -20.23 7.85 -34.82
N PHE A 779 -19.19 8.69 -34.69
CA PHE A 779 -19.24 10.07 -35.13
C PHE A 779 -19.52 10.19 -36.64
N PHE A 780 -18.84 9.40 -37.47
CA PHE A 780 -19.04 9.44 -38.93
C PHE A 780 -20.40 8.86 -39.36
N ASN A 781 -20.93 7.87 -38.64
CA ASN A 781 -22.28 7.34 -38.85
C ASN A 781 -23.35 8.38 -38.50
N MET A 782 -23.15 9.15 -37.43
CA MET A 782 -23.98 10.30 -37.10
C MET A 782 -24.00 11.28 -38.28
N ILE A 783 -22.82 11.73 -38.75
CA ILE A 783 -22.73 12.65 -39.90
C ILE A 783 -23.42 12.08 -41.14
N ARG A 784 -23.27 10.78 -41.43
CA ARG A 784 -23.94 10.12 -42.54
C ARG A 784 -25.46 10.19 -42.41
N ALA A 785 -26.02 9.89 -41.24
CA ALA A 785 -27.46 9.95 -41.01
C ALA A 785 -28.02 11.38 -41.20
N TYR A 786 -27.31 12.40 -40.69
CA TYR A 786 -27.69 13.81 -40.92
C TYR A 786 -27.54 14.24 -42.38
N SER A 787 -26.51 13.76 -43.08
CA SER A 787 -26.29 14.06 -44.49
C SER A 787 -27.34 13.45 -45.43
N GLN A 788 -28.04 12.40 -44.99
CA GLN A 788 -29.06 11.68 -45.77
C GLN A 788 -30.47 12.24 -45.60
N ASN A 789 -30.79 12.80 -44.43
CA ASN A 789 -32.18 13.11 -44.05
C ASN A 789 -32.61 14.56 -44.34
N PHE A 790 -31.70 15.50 -44.66
CA PHE A 790 -32.01 16.93 -44.81
C PHE A 790 -31.66 17.51 -46.18
N ASP A 791 -32.36 18.58 -46.59
CA ASP A 791 -32.08 19.34 -47.82
C ASP A 791 -30.78 20.16 -47.64
N ASN A 792 -29.66 19.49 -47.96
CA ASN A 792 -28.36 19.64 -47.30
C ASN A 792 -27.37 20.61 -47.96
N LYS A 793 -27.83 21.73 -48.55
CA LYS A 793 -26.85 22.70 -49.08
C LYS A 793 -26.24 23.57 -47.98
N VAL A 794 -27.06 24.12 -47.09
CA VAL A 794 -26.60 25.08 -46.07
C VAL A 794 -25.74 24.43 -44.97
N PHE A 795 -26.13 23.25 -44.49
CA PHE A 795 -25.38 22.52 -43.45
C PHE A 795 -24.02 22.04 -43.97
N TYR A 796 -23.99 21.46 -45.17
CA TYR A 796 -22.75 21.06 -45.84
C TYR A 796 -21.85 22.25 -46.17
N ASP A 797 -22.39 23.31 -46.78
CA ASP A 797 -21.62 24.51 -47.15
C ASP A 797 -21.00 25.19 -45.91
N LYS A 798 -21.72 25.19 -44.78
CA LYS A 798 -21.21 25.70 -43.50
C LYS A 798 -20.07 24.85 -42.94
N LEU A 799 -20.19 23.52 -42.97
CA LEU A 799 -19.11 22.62 -42.53
C LEU A 799 -17.90 22.71 -43.46
N ALA A 800 -18.10 22.67 -44.78
CA ALA A 800 -17.03 22.70 -45.77
C ALA A 800 -16.24 24.02 -45.78
N SER A 801 -16.86 25.14 -45.37
CA SER A 801 -16.19 26.46 -45.35
C SER A 801 -15.46 26.79 -44.04
N LEU A 802 -15.86 26.19 -42.91
CA LEU A 802 -15.36 26.57 -41.57
C LEU A 802 -14.49 25.48 -40.90
N LEU A 803 -14.50 24.26 -41.41
CA LEU A 803 -13.57 23.21 -40.94
C LEU A 803 -12.14 23.53 -41.35
N ASN A 804 -11.18 23.24 -40.46
CA ASN A 804 -9.77 23.41 -40.77
C ASN A 804 -9.40 22.46 -41.93
N PRO A 805 -8.97 23.00 -43.09
CA PRO A 805 -8.66 22.19 -44.26
C PRO A 805 -7.49 21.23 -44.03
N ASN A 806 -6.57 21.55 -43.12
CA ASN A 806 -5.36 20.74 -42.90
C ASN A 806 -5.60 19.45 -42.10
N LEU A 807 -6.82 19.21 -41.58
CA LEU A 807 -7.12 18.02 -40.79
C LEU A 807 -7.72 16.89 -41.67
N PRO A 808 -7.24 15.63 -41.53
CA PRO A 808 -7.75 14.51 -42.32
C PRO A 808 -9.21 14.16 -41.98
N VAL A 809 -9.64 14.44 -40.74
CA VAL A 809 -11.03 14.32 -40.28
C VAL A 809 -11.95 15.23 -41.10
N SER A 810 -11.54 16.48 -41.36
CA SER A 810 -12.30 17.43 -42.18
C SER A 810 -12.55 16.89 -43.60
N ALA A 811 -11.52 16.30 -44.22
CA ALA A 811 -11.65 15.71 -45.55
C ALA A 811 -12.64 14.53 -45.58
N LYS A 812 -12.65 13.68 -44.54
CA LYS A 812 -13.61 12.57 -44.40
C LYS A 812 -15.04 13.08 -44.17
N ILE A 813 -15.22 14.13 -43.37
CA ILE A 813 -16.53 14.78 -43.17
C ILE A 813 -17.07 15.34 -44.49
N SER A 814 -16.24 16.07 -45.24
CA SER A 814 -16.61 16.61 -46.54
C SER A 814 -16.93 15.51 -47.55
N ALA A 815 -16.18 14.40 -47.56
CA ALA A 815 -16.46 13.25 -48.42
C ALA A 815 -17.81 12.60 -48.10
N ILE A 816 -18.12 12.37 -46.82
CA ILE A 816 -19.41 11.79 -46.38
C ILE A 816 -20.57 12.75 -46.70
N GLY A 817 -20.40 14.05 -46.50
CA GLY A 817 -21.43 15.04 -46.82
C GLY A 817 -21.74 15.16 -48.32
N ALA A 818 -20.74 14.91 -49.18
CA ALA A 818 -20.89 14.96 -50.64
C ALA A 818 -21.58 13.73 -51.26
N ASP A 819 -21.77 12.63 -50.51
CA ASP A 819 -22.31 11.37 -51.04
C ASP A 819 -23.75 11.48 -51.58
N ASN A 820 -24.56 12.47 -51.14
CA ASN A 820 -25.96 12.61 -51.56
C ASN A 820 -26.25 13.78 -52.52
N LEU A 821 -25.42 14.83 -52.54
CA LEU A 821 -25.64 16.04 -53.36
C LEU A 821 -24.50 16.21 -54.37
N GLY A 822 -24.78 15.94 -55.64
CA GLY A 822 -23.85 16.27 -56.72
C GLY A 822 -22.45 15.68 -56.51
N LYS A 823 -22.36 14.44 -56.00
CA LYS A 823 -21.12 13.68 -55.76
C LYS A 823 -20.14 13.84 -56.93
N GLU A 824 -20.62 13.67 -58.16
CA GLU A 824 -19.82 13.86 -59.38
C GLU A 824 -19.33 15.31 -59.57
N THR A 825 -20.12 16.33 -59.24
CA THR A 825 -19.72 17.74 -59.41
C THR A 825 -18.60 18.16 -58.44
N HIS A 826 -18.69 17.75 -57.18
CA HIS A 826 -17.65 18.04 -56.19
C HIS A 826 -16.39 17.19 -56.40
N ILE A 827 -16.54 15.92 -56.82
CA ILE A 827 -15.42 15.07 -57.23
C ILE A 827 -14.71 15.67 -58.45
N ASN A 828 -15.45 16.06 -59.50
CA ASN A 828 -14.86 16.66 -60.69
C ASN A 828 -14.16 17.98 -60.38
N ALA A 829 -14.74 18.83 -59.52
CA ALA A 829 -14.10 20.06 -59.06
C ALA A 829 -12.81 19.78 -58.27
N ALA A 830 -12.81 18.76 -57.40
CA ALA A 830 -11.61 18.36 -56.64
C ALA A 830 -10.53 17.78 -57.55
N ILE A 831 -10.89 17.00 -58.58
CA ILE A 831 -9.95 16.47 -59.59
C ILE A 831 -9.36 17.61 -60.42
N GLU A 832 -10.18 18.56 -60.89
CA GLU A 832 -9.72 19.74 -61.63
C GLU A 832 -8.78 20.61 -60.79
N GLN A 833 -9.12 20.83 -59.51
CA GLN A 833 -8.30 21.57 -58.57
C GLN A 833 -6.98 20.84 -58.31
N LEU A 834 -7.00 19.52 -58.09
CA LEU A 834 -5.79 18.71 -57.90
C LEU A 834 -4.89 18.75 -59.13
N HIS A 835 -5.44 18.62 -60.34
CA HIS A 835 -4.65 18.75 -61.58
C HIS A 835 -4.07 20.15 -61.78
N LEU A 836 -4.79 21.20 -61.38
CA LEU A 836 -4.30 22.58 -61.43
C LEU A 836 -3.16 22.80 -60.43
N LEU A 837 -3.33 22.34 -59.18
CA LEU A 837 -2.33 22.47 -58.11
C LEU A 837 -1.07 21.67 -58.40
N LEU A 838 -1.19 20.44 -58.92
CA LEU A 838 -0.04 19.63 -59.34
C LEU A 838 0.75 20.26 -60.50
N LYS A 839 0.13 21.14 -61.29
CA LYS A 839 0.80 21.89 -62.37
C LYS A 839 1.37 23.22 -61.90
N SER A 840 0.78 23.88 -60.90
CA SER A 840 1.22 25.19 -60.41
C SER A 840 2.24 25.09 -59.28
N ASN A 841 1.92 24.39 -58.19
CA ASN A 841 2.77 24.22 -57.00
C ASN A 841 2.48 22.87 -56.32
N ILE A 842 3.40 21.91 -56.48
CA ILE A 842 3.27 20.55 -55.96
C ILE A 842 3.35 20.50 -54.41
N ASN A 843 3.78 21.58 -53.75
CA ASN A 843 3.87 21.67 -52.28
C ASN A 843 2.76 22.52 -51.64
N ASP A 844 1.72 22.88 -52.40
CA ASP A 844 0.55 23.58 -51.84
C ASP A 844 -0.17 22.69 -50.81
N SER A 845 -0.50 23.23 -49.63
CA SER A 845 -1.18 22.49 -48.55
C SER A 845 -2.58 22.03 -48.94
N GLN A 846 -3.20 22.65 -49.94
CA GLN A 846 -4.51 22.24 -50.46
C GLN A 846 -4.46 20.87 -51.17
N ILE A 847 -3.29 20.40 -51.58
CA ILE A 847 -3.12 19.08 -52.21
C ILE A 847 -3.46 17.96 -51.23
N ALA A 848 -3.03 18.07 -49.96
CA ALA A 848 -3.36 17.09 -48.92
C ALA A 848 -4.89 16.90 -48.78
N VAL A 849 -5.62 18.02 -48.76
CA VAL A 849 -7.09 18.05 -48.62
C VAL A 849 -7.77 17.39 -49.80
N ALA A 850 -7.35 17.75 -51.02
CA ALA A 850 -7.92 17.21 -52.25
C ALA A 850 -7.67 15.69 -52.37
N ILE A 851 -6.45 15.22 -52.06
CA ILE A 851 -6.10 13.80 -52.10
C ILE A 851 -6.90 13.00 -51.06
N LEU A 852 -6.97 13.48 -49.81
CA LEU A 852 -7.71 12.80 -48.76
C LEU A 852 -9.23 12.79 -49.04
N PHE A 853 -9.78 13.91 -49.53
CA PHE A 853 -11.19 13.98 -49.92
C PHE A 853 -11.52 12.94 -50.99
N LEU A 854 -10.70 12.87 -52.06
CA LEU A 854 -10.89 11.90 -53.13
C LEU A 854 -10.72 10.45 -52.63
N ALA A 855 -9.74 10.20 -51.76
CA ALA A 855 -9.52 8.88 -51.16
C ALA A 855 -10.69 8.40 -50.29
N PHE A 856 -11.37 9.31 -49.58
CA PHE A 856 -12.56 8.97 -48.81
C PHE A 856 -13.85 8.89 -49.67
N ALA A 857 -13.96 9.67 -50.75
CA ALA A 857 -15.18 9.80 -51.56
C ALA A 857 -15.43 8.65 -52.54
N ASN A 858 -14.40 8.08 -53.19
CA ASN A 858 -14.57 6.94 -54.12
C ASN A 858 -13.26 6.21 -54.46
N ASP A 859 -13.31 4.88 -54.61
CA ASP A 859 -12.13 3.99 -54.75
C ASP A 859 -11.40 4.06 -56.11
N ASP A 860 -12.12 4.34 -57.20
CA ASP A 860 -11.58 4.23 -58.56
C ASP A 860 -10.96 5.53 -59.10
N LEU A 861 -10.96 6.62 -58.31
CA LEU A 861 -10.60 7.95 -58.80
C LEU A 861 -9.10 8.27 -58.71
N LEU A 862 -8.36 7.59 -57.83
CA LEU A 862 -6.93 7.80 -57.60
C LEU A 862 -6.18 6.50 -57.90
N ASP A 863 -5.27 6.50 -58.89
CA ASP A 863 -4.42 5.34 -59.15
C ASP A 863 -3.26 5.26 -58.13
N VAL A 864 -3.03 4.06 -57.58
CA VAL A 864 -1.94 3.79 -56.62
C VAL A 864 -0.59 4.05 -57.29
N ASN A 865 -0.43 3.69 -58.56
CA ASN A 865 0.82 3.89 -59.28
C ASN A 865 1.13 5.39 -59.47
N GLU A 866 0.13 6.20 -59.81
CA GLU A 866 0.28 7.65 -59.93
C GLU A 866 0.66 8.32 -58.60
N LEU A 867 0.08 7.84 -57.48
CA LEU A 867 0.43 8.31 -56.14
C LEU A 867 1.87 7.93 -55.74
N ILE A 868 2.32 6.71 -56.09
CA ILE A 868 3.71 6.28 -55.87
C ILE A 868 4.67 7.12 -56.73
N GLU A 869 4.33 7.40 -57.99
CA GLU A 869 5.10 8.30 -58.85
C GLU A 869 5.17 9.73 -58.31
N LEU A 870 4.10 10.22 -57.67
CA LEU A 870 4.10 11.52 -57.01
C LEU A 870 5.10 11.56 -55.84
N LEU A 871 5.14 10.52 -55.00
CA LEU A 871 6.10 10.40 -53.91
C LEU A 871 7.56 10.35 -54.41
N ARG A 872 7.80 9.78 -55.60
CA ARG A 872 9.13 9.70 -56.22
C ARG A 872 9.69 11.07 -56.65
N LYS A 873 8.86 12.08 -56.87
CA LYS A 873 9.32 13.41 -57.33
C LYS A 873 10.17 14.10 -56.26
N GLU A 874 11.38 14.51 -56.62
CA GLU A 874 12.32 15.18 -55.69
C GLU A 874 11.75 16.46 -55.07
N ASN A 875 10.94 17.21 -55.84
CA ASN A 875 10.35 18.48 -55.41
C ASN A 875 9.13 18.32 -54.48
N PHE A 876 8.67 17.08 -54.21
CA PHE A 876 7.55 16.82 -53.30
C PHE A 876 8.09 16.63 -51.87
N THR A 877 8.02 17.69 -51.08
CA THR A 877 8.67 17.78 -49.75
C THR A 877 7.74 18.25 -48.64
N ASN A 878 6.52 18.68 -48.96
CA ASN A 878 5.53 19.07 -47.96
C ASN A 878 5.09 17.82 -47.16
N GLU A 879 5.35 17.80 -45.86
CA GLU A 879 5.05 16.67 -44.97
C GLU A 879 3.57 16.29 -44.94
N ASP A 880 2.66 17.27 -44.96
CA ASP A 880 1.22 17.04 -44.91
C ASP A 880 0.73 16.39 -46.21
N ASN A 881 1.27 16.84 -47.35
CA ASN A 881 0.96 16.23 -48.64
C ASN A 881 1.51 14.80 -48.75
N VAL A 882 2.71 14.54 -48.21
CA VAL A 882 3.32 13.21 -48.20
C VAL A 882 2.51 12.25 -47.32
N LYS A 883 2.09 12.69 -46.13
CA LYS A 883 1.21 11.91 -45.24
C LYS A 883 -0.15 11.66 -45.89
N ALA A 884 -0.76 12.66 -46.51
CA ALA A 884 -2.03 12.50 -47.23
C ALA A 884 -1.96 11.45 -48.33
N VAL A 885 -0.88 11.44 -49.11
CA VAL A 885 -0.65 10.42 -50.15
C VAL A 885 -0.46 9.03 -49.52
N SER A 886 0.33 8.92 -48.47
CA SER A 886 0.52 7.67 -47.71
C SER A 886 -0.80 7.11 -47.20
N THR A 887 -1.62 7.94 -46.55
CA THR A 887 -2.93 7.56 -46.03
C THR A 887 -3.89 7.17 -47.16
N ALA A 888 -3.89 7.89 -48.28
CA ALA A 888 -4.70 7.54 -49.45
C ALA A 888 -4.32 6.17 -50.04
N ILE A 889 -3.01 5.88 -50.14
CA ILE A 889 -2.53 4.54 -50.55
C ILE A 889 -3.01 3.50 -49.53
N GLY A 890 -2.80 3.73 -48.23
CA GLY A 890 -3.20 2.80 -47.16
C GLY A 890 -4.69 2.47 -47.17
N LEU A 891 -5.57 3.48 -47.29
CA LEU A 891 -7.02 3.30 -47.36
C LEU A 891 -7.45 2.48 -48.59
N LYS A 892 -6.81 2.69 -49.74
CA LYS A 892 -7.09 1.93 -50.95
C LYS A 892 -6.65 0.46 -50.82
N VAL A 893 -5.51 0.23 -50.18
CA VAL A 893 -5.00 -1.12 -49.93
C VAL A 893 -5.84 -1.85 -48.89
N GLN A 894 -6.30 -1.16 -47.83
CA GLN A 894 -7.16 -1.72 -46.79
C GLN A 894 -8.45 -2.33 -47.38
N ARG A 895 -9.00 -1.72 -48.42
CA ARG A 895 -10.23 -2.19 -49.09
C ARG A 895 -10.00 -3.36 -50.06
N ASN A 896 -8.79 -3.51 -50.62
CA ASN A 896 -8.43 -4.67 -51.44
C ASN A 896 -6.95 -5.10 -51.23
N PRO A 897 -6.65 -5.79 -50.12
CA PRO A 897 -5.28 -6.14 -49.75
C PRO A 897 -4.59 -7.06 -50.78
N HIS A 898 -5.34 -8.00 -51.37
CA HIS A 898 -4.78 -8.98 -52.32
C HIS A 898 -4.24 -8.37 -53.61
N ALA A 899 -4.84 -7.28 -54.10
CA ALA A 899 -4.43 -6.65 -55.36
C ALA A 899 -3.21 -5.72 -55.20
N PHE A 900 -3.07 -5.06 -54.04
CA PHE A 900 -2.17 -3.92 -53.90
C PHE A 900 -0.97 -4.13 -52.95
N ILE A 901 -0.95 -5.19 -52.12
CA ILE A 901 0.21 -5.47 -51.25
C ILE A 901 1.46 -5.80 -52.08
N THR A 902 1.38 -6.74 -53.04
CA THR A 902 2.54 -7.14 -53.85
C THR A 902 3.15 -5.97 -54.64
N PRO A 903 2.37 -5.13 -55.36
CA PRO A 903 2.91 -3.93 -56.01
C PRO A 903 3.58 -2.94 -55.07
N ILE A 904 3.05 -2.75 -53.85
CA ILE A 904 3.65 -1.85 -52.85
C ILE A 904 4.97 -2.42 -52.33
N LEU A 905 5.05 -3.73 -52.09
CA LEU A 905 6.29 -4.38 -51.67
C LEU A 905 7.35 -4.36 -52.78
N GLU A 906 6.96 -4.53 -54.04
CA GLU A 906 7.87 -4.35 -55.18
C GLU A 906 8.36 -2.90 -55.29
N ALA A 907 7.47 -1.92 -55.13
CA ALA A 907 7.84 -0.51 -55.09
C ALA A 907 8.77 -0.19 -53.92
N TYR A 908 8.53 -0.76 -52.73
CA TYR A 908 9.38 -0.60 -51.55
C TYR A 908 10.78 -1.17 -51.78
N LYS A 909 10.91 -2.34 -52.43
CA LYS A 909 12.20 -2.97 -52.75
C LYS A 909 12.98 -2.23 -53.83
N ALA A 910 12.28 -1.69 -54.84
CA ALA A 910 12.92 -1.00 -55.97
C ALA A 910 13.38 0.43 -55.65
N GLU A 911 12.88 1.01 -54.56
CA GLU A 911 13.06 2.42 -54.23
C GLU A 911 14.33 2.70 -53.41
N THR A 912 15.01 3.80 -53.73
CA THR A 912 16.26 4.19 -53.04
C THR A 912 16.08 5.37 -52.08
N ARG A 913 15.02 6.17 -52.28
CA ARG A 913 14.73 7.32 -51.41
C ARG A 913 14.12 6.85 -50.08
N SER A 914 14.62 7.39 -48.97
CA SER A 914 14.12 7.03 -47.62
C SER A 914 12.69 7.55 -47.36
N LEU A 915 12.38 8.76 -47.85
CA LEU A 915 11.06 9.38 -47.70
C LEU A 915 9.93 8.51 -48.29
N THR A 916 10.10 8.05 -49.53
CA THR A 916 9.14 7.19 -50.23
C THR A 916 8.95 5.85 -49.54
N ARG A 917 10.04 5.19 -49.14
CA ARG A 917 9.98 3.94 -48.35
C ARG A 917 9.26 4.13 -47.02
N SER A 918 9.56 5.24 -46.32
CA SER A 918 8.88 5.59 -45.06
C SER A 918 7.39 5.80 -45.26
N SER A 919 6.96 6.43 -46.35
CA SER A 919 5.54 6.63 -46.68
C SER A 919 4.85 5.32 -47.07
N LEU A 920 5.50 4.44 -47.84
CA LEU A 920 4.91 3.15 -48.19
C LEU A 920 4.71 2.26 -46.96
N VAL A 921 5.63 2.30 -46.01
CA VAL A 921 5.51 1.60 -44.73
C VAL A 921 4.39 2.20 -43.86
N GLU A 922 4.24 3.52 -43.84
CA GLU A 922 3.15 4.19 -43.14
C GLU A 922 1.78 3.84 -43.76
N ALA A 923 1.71 3.67 -45.08
CA ALA A 923 0.54 3.13 -45.76
C ALA A 923 0.28 1.67 -45.35
N LEU A 924 1.30 0.81 -45.30
CA LEU A 924 1.17 -0.59 -44.88
C LEU A 924 0.68 -0.71 -43.43
N ARG A 925 1.09 0.20 -42.53
CA ARG A 925 0.62 0.22 -41.14
C ARG A 925 -0.90 0.28 -41.02
N LEU A 926 -1.57 1.07 -41.86
CA LEU A 926 -3.04 1.19 -41.87
C LEU A 926 -3.75 -0.09 -42.33
N VAL A 927 -3.01 -1.05 -42.89
CA VAL A 927 -3.54 -2.26 -43.53
C VAL A 927 -3.28 -3.50 -42.67
N VAL A 928 -2.27 -3.51 -41.78
CA VAL A 928 -1.81 -4.71 -41.06
C VAL A 928 -2.95 -5.45 -40.36
N ASP A 929 -3.85 -4.74 -39.67
CA ASP A 929 -5.03 -5.32 -39.02
C ASP A 929 -5.98 -6.05 -40.00
N SER A 930 -6.07 -5.58 -41.24
CA SER A 930 -6.92 -6.15 -42.30
C SER A 930 -6.25 -7.24 -43.14
N CYS A 931 -4.96 -7.51 -42.93
CA CYS A 931 -4.19 -8.52 -43.68
C CYS A 931 -4.38 -9.95 -43.15
N ASP A 932 -4.39 -10.93 -44.05
CA ASP A 932 -4.29 -12.35 -43.71
C ASP A 932 -2.87 -12.74 -43.26
N GLN A 933 -2.73 -13.86 -42.55
CA GLN A 933 -1.44 -14.37 -42.05
C GLN A 933 -0.37 -14.54 -43.15
N ARG A 934 -0.79 -14.93 -44.37
CA ARG A 934 0.12 -15.03 -45.54
C ARG A 934 0.65 -13.67 -45.98
N GLN A 935 -0.20 -12.65 -45.99
CA GLN A 935 0.20 -11.30 -46.36
C GLN A 935 1.10 -10.66 -45.30
N LYS A 936 0.82 -10.92 -44.02
CA LYS A 936 1.68 -10.50 -42.90
C LYS A 936 3.09 -11.09 -43.01
N THR A 937 3.18 -12.38 -43.34
CA THR A 937 4.48 -13.05 -43.57
C THR A 937 5.18 -12.56 -44.84
N GLU A 938 4.45 -12.29 -45.93
CA GLU A 938 5.00 -11.66 -47.15
C GLU A 938 5.61 -10.28 -46.87
N ILE A 939 4.94 -9.44 -46.06
CA ILE A 939 5.45 -8.12 -45.64
C ILE A 939 6.71 -8.29 -44.76
N TRP A 940 6.68 -9.20 -43.79
CA TRP A 940 7.81 -9.52 -42.91
C TRP A 940 9.05 -9.91 -43.71
N ASP A 941 8.92 -10.88 -44.62
CA ASP A 941 10.02 -11.36 -45.45
C ASP A 941 10.52 -10.30 -46.43
N ALA A 942 9.61 -9.50 -47.00
CA ALA A 942 9.97 -8.42 -47.90
C ALA A 942 10.82 -7.33 -47.23
N ILE A 943 10.53 -6.97 -45.97
CA ILE A 943 11.28 -5.96 -45.23
C ILE A 943 12.68 -6.48 -44.85
N PHE A 944 12.77 -7.71 -44.33
CA PHE A 944 14.06 -8.30 -43.92
C PHE A 944 14.95 -8.76 -45.08
N SER A 945 14.39 -8.96 -46.28
CA SER A 945 15.14 -9.33 -47.49
C SER A 945 15.85 -8.16 -48.20
N LEU A 946 15.64 -6.90 -47.76
CA LEU A 946 16.21 -5.72 -48.41
C LEU A 946 17.72 -5.59 -48.12
N GLN A 947 18.56 -5.99 -49.09
CA GLN A 947 20.03 -5.96 -49.02
C GLN A 947 20.62 -4.56 -49.22
N ASN A 948 20.46 -3.67 -48.24
CA ASN A 948 21.21 -2.41 -48.16
C ASN A 948 22.02 -2.40 -46.86
N ASN A 949 23.34 -2.49 -46.97
CA ASN A 949 24.26 -2.76 -45.85
C ASN A 949 24.75 -1.49 -45.11
N ASP A 950 24.49 -0.29 -45.63
CA ASP A 950 24.94 0.95 -45.01
C ASP A 950 23.88 1.47 -44.02
N PHE A 951 24.13 1.31 -42.72
CA PHE A 951 23.34 1.92 -41.66
C PHE A 951 23.73 3.40 -41.52
N ASP A 952 22.88 4.29 -42.04
CA ASP A 952 23.01 5.75 -41.93
C ASP A 952 21.95 6.30 -40.95
N PRO A 953 22.32 7.15 -39.97
CA PRO A 953 21.38 7.85 -39.10
C PRO A 953 20.23 8.55 -39.83
N ALA A 954 20.41 8.97 -41.10
CA ALA A 954 19.33 9.54 -41.92
C ALA A 954 18.15 8.56 -42.17
N LEU A 955 18.37 7.25 -42.03
CA LEU A 955 17.36 6.20 -42.21
C LEU A 955 16.54 5.95 -40.95
N ILE A 956 16.93 6.45 -39.77
CA ILE A 956 16.27 6.16 -38.50
C ILE A 956 14.76 6.46 -38.51
N PRO A 957 14.26 7.60 -39.05
CA PRO A 957 12.82 7.86 -39.11
C PRO A 957 12.06 6.80 -39.91
N GLU A 958 12.63 6.31 -41.01
CA GLU A 958 12.07 5.21 -41.80
C GLU A 958 12.09 3.89 -41.01
N LEU A 959 13.23 3.54 -40.40
CA LEU A 959 13.40 2.29 -39.66
C LEU A 959 12.49 2.22 -38.43
N ARG A 960 12.22 3.33 -37.75
CA ARG A 960 11.25 3.38 -36.64
C ARG A 960 9.85 3.04 -37.11
N LYS A 961 9.35 3.70 -38.16
CA LYS A 961 8.02 3.37 -38.73
C LYS A 961 7.97 1.92 -39.22
N THR A 962 9.07 1.43 -39.80
CA THR A 962 9.18 0.04 -40.28
C THR A 962 9.14 -0.95 -39.13
N GLY A 963 9.86 -0.69 -38.04
CA GLY A 963 9.86 -1.54 -36.86
C GLY A 963 8.52 -1.55 -36.13
N ASP A 964 7.78 -0.44 -36.10
CA ASP A 964 6.42 -0.41 -35.53
C ASP A 964 5.49 -1.38 -36.27
N VAL A 965 5.51 -1.34 -37.61
CA VAL A 965 4.74 -2.28 -38.46
C VAL A 965 5.15 -3.73 -38.23
N LEU A 966 6.47 -3.99 -38.11
CA LEU A 966 6.96 -5.32 -37.77
C LEU A 966 6.52 -5.77 -36.38
N GLY A 967 6.44 -4.86 -35.40
CA GLY A 967 5.96 -5.16 -34.05
C GLY A 967 4.50 -5.60 -34.02
N GLU A 968 3.66 -4.91 -34.80
CA GLU A 968 2.25 -5.27 -34.97
C GLU A 968 2.08 -6.63 -35.64
N ILE A 969 2.89 -6.92 -36.68
CA ILE A 969 2.92 -8.23 -37.33
C ILE A 969 3.42 -9.32 -36.35
N ALA A 970 4.46 -9.03 -35.57
CA ALA A 970 5.09 -9.98 -34.66
C ALA A 970 4.13 -10.51 -33.57
N LEU A 971 3.10 -9.75 -33.19
CA LEU A 971 2.04 -10.23 -32.29
C LEU A 971 1.28 -11.45 -32.82
N SER A 972 1.29 -11.65 -34.15
CA SER A 972 0.60 -12.75 -34.82
C SER A 972 1.53 -13.88 -35.31
N LEU A 973 2.85 -13.77 -35.11
CA LEU A 973 3.83 -14.76 -35.56
C LEU A 973 4.18 -15.78 -34.48
N GLU A 974 4.68 -16.95 -34.89
CA GLU A 974 5.20 -17.96 -33.97
C GLU A 974 6.59 -17.59 -33.44
N GLU A 975 6.89 -17.98 -32.19
CA GLU A 975 8.16 -17.67 -31.50
C GLU A 975 9.40 -18.04 -32.32
N HIS A 976 9.39 -19.20 -32.98
CA HIS A 976 10.51 -19.67 -33.81
C HIS A 976 10.78 -18.77 -35.02
N GLN A 977 9.74 -18.16 -35.63
CA GLN A 977 9.92 -17.26 -36.77
C GLN A 977 10.62 -15.96 -36.35
N ILE A 978 10.32 -15.46 -35.15
CA ILE A 978 10.98 -14.29 -34.58
C ILE A 978 12.42 -14.65 -34.21
N GLN A 979 12.65 -15.79 -33.57
CA GLN A 979 14.00 -16.25 -33.19
C GLN A 979 14.94 -16.38 -34.39
N GLN A 980 14.48 -16.94 -35.51
CA GLN A 980 15.26 -17.04 -36.76
C GLN A 980 15.83 -15.70 -37.24
N VAL A 981 15.09 -14.61 -37.03
CA VAL A 981 15.52 -13.27 -37.44
C VAL A 981 16.47 -12.66 -36.42
N VAL A 982 16.48 -13.10 -35.16
CA VAL A 982 17.34 -12.55 -34.10
C VAL A 982 18.67 -13.29 -34.01
N GLU A 983 18.66 -14.61 -34.20
CA GLU A 983 19.86 -15.43 -34.11
C GLU A 983 20.94 -15.02 -35.13
N ASN A 984 22.18 -14.88 -34.66
CA ASN A 984 23.38 -14.62 -35.47
C ASN A 984 23.30 -13.36 -36.38
N GLN A 985 22.47 -12.37 -36.04
CA GLN A 985 22.42 -11.12 -36.82
C GLN A 985 23.66 -10.25 -36.61
N VAL A 986 24.27 -9.84 -37.72
CA VAL A 986 25.43 -8.92 -37.74
C VAL A 986 25.09 -7.59 -38.43
N ASP A 987 23.97 -7.55 -39.17
CA ASP A 987 23.54 -6.37 -39.91
C ASP A 987 22.90 -5.35 -38.96
N ARG A 988 23.55 -4.20 -38.79
CA ARG A 988 23.11 -3.09 -37.92
C ARG A 988 21.69 -2.62 -38.24
N ARG A 989 21.30 -2.61 -39.51
CA ARG A 989 19.93 -2.20 -39.89
C ARG A 989 18.89 -3.18 -39.37
N LYS A 990 19.15 -4.49 -39.50
CA LYS A 990 18.26 -5.54 -38.99
C LYS A 990 18.21 -5.53 -37.48
N ILE A 991 19.35 -5.36 -36.82
CA ILE A 991 19.43 -5.20 -35.37
C ILE A 991 18.58 -4.00 -34.91
N TYR A 992 18.67 -2.86 -35.59
CA TYR A 992 17.83 -1.70 -35.26
C TYR A 992 16.33 -2.01 -35.39
N LEU A 993 15.91 -2.67 -36.48
CA LEU A 993 14.51 -3.08 -36.68
C LEU A 993 14.04 -4.04 -35.57
N VAL A 994 14.89 -4.99 -35.16
CA VAL A 994 14.61 -5.88 -34.04
C VAL A 994 14.40 -5.11 -32.75
N LEU A 995 15.27 -4.15 -32.45
CA LEU A 995 15.14 -3.33 -31.25
C LEU A 995 13.85 -2.51 -31.29
N VAL A 996 13.46 -1.92 -32.42
CA VAL A 996 12.19 -1.18 -32.52
C VAL A 996 10.99 -2.09 -32.26
N PHE A 997 10.89 -3.24 -32.94
CA PHE A 997 9.73 -4.11 -32.74
C PHE A 997 9.73 -4.78 -31.35
N THR A 998 10.91 -5.01 -30.76
CA THR A 998 11.04 -5.51 -29.38
C THR A 998 10.40 -4.54 -28.40
N LYS A 999 10.61 -3.22 -28.60
CA LYS A 999 9.93 -2.19 -27.81
C LYS A 999 8.41 -2.31 -27.90
N TYR A 1000 7.90 -2.51 -29.11
CA TYR A 1000 6.46 -2.67 -29.35
C TYR A 1000 5.90 -3.90 -28.63
N LEU A 1001 6.60 -5.05 -28.68
CA LEU A 1001 6.22 -6.27 -27.98
C LEU A 1001 6.27 -6.13 -26.46
N ILE A 1002 7.25 -5.41 -25.91
CA ILE A 1002 7.29 -5.11 -24.47
C ILE A 1002 6.01 -4.41 -24.03
N SER A 1003 5.52 -3.42 -24.80
CA SER A 1003 4.30 -2.67 -24.46
C SER A 1003 3.01 -3.44 -24.69
N ASN A 1004 2.91 -4.19 -25.81
CA ASN A 1004 1.62 -4.68 -26.31
C ASN A 1004 1.40 -6.20 -26.18
N LEU A 1005 2.45 -7.00 -25.91
CA LEU A 1005 2.30 -8.45 -25.79
C LEU A 1005 1.69 -8.84 -24.45
N GLU A 1006 0.70 -9.74 -24.42
CA GLU A 1006 0.12 -10.23 -23.17
C GLU A 1006 1.10 -11.12 -22.37
N LEU A 1007 1.03 -11.04 -21.04
CA LEU A 1007 1.86 -11.84 -20.11
C LEU A 1007 1.36 -13.29 -20.04
N SER A 1008 1.75 -14.09 -21.03
CA SER A 1008 1.60 -15.55 -21.05
C SER A 1008 2.95 -16.24 -20.85
N ASN A 1009 2.99 -17.53 -20.53
CA ASN A 1009 4.27 -18.25 -20.33
C ASN A 1009 5.17 -18.21 -21.59
N THR A 1010 4.57 -18.37 -22.78
CA THR A 1010 5.25 -18.24 -24.07
C THR A 1010 5.69 -16.80 -24.34
N GLY A 1011 4.82 -15.82 -24.06
CA GLY A 1011 5.15 -14.41 -24.22
C GLY A 1011 6.31 -13.95 -23.33
N SER A 1012 6.32 -14.37 -22.07
CA SER A 1012 7.41 -14.10 -21.13
C SER A 1012 8.73 -14.70 -21.62
N ARG A 1013 8.73 -15.95 -22.09
CA ARG A 1013 9.93 -16.59 -22.64
C ARG A 1013 10.50 -15.84 -23.85
N LEU A 1014 9.64 -15.46 -24.79
CA LEU A 1014 10.04 -14.67 -25.96
C LEU A 1014 10.63 -13.31 -25.55
N LEU A 1015 9.99 -12.60 -24.61
CA LEU A 1015 10.48 -11.30 -24.14
C LEU A 1015 11.82 -11.44 -23.42
N THR A 1016 12.01 -12.45 -22.56
CA THR A 1016 13.31 -12.74 -21.93
C THR A 1016 14.40 -12.97 -22.98
N TYR A 1017 14.10 -13.73 -24.04
CA TYR A 1017 15.03 -13.97 -25.14
C TYR A 1017 15.40 -12.68 -25.89
N LEU A 1018 14.41 -11.86 -26.26
CA LEU A 1018 14.62 -10.59 -26.97
C LEU A 1018 15.38 -9.57 -26.11
N VAL A 1019 15.11 -9.52 -24.81
CA VAL A 1019 15.84 -8.67 -23.85
C VAL A 1019 17.29 -9.12 -23.77
N ASN A 1020 17.55 -10.43 -23.67
CA ASN A 1020 18.91 -10.95 -23.64
C ASN A 1020 19.71 -10.55 -24.91
N ALA A 1021 19.13 -10.78 -26.09
CA ALA A 1021 19.74 -10.35 -27.36
C ALA A 1021 19.97 -8.83 -27.41
N SER A 1022 19.01 -8.02 -26.92
CA SER A 1022 19.14 -6.56 -26.86
C SER A 1022 20.31 -6.11 -25.98
N VAL A 1023 20.57 -6.81 -24.88
CA VAL A 1023 21.68 -6.53 -23.96
C VAL A 1023 23.02 -6.92 -24.58
N GLU A 1024 23.10 -8.04 -25.29
CA GLU A 1024 24.31 -8.44 -26.02
C GLU A 1024 24.70 -7.40 -27.09
N TRP A 1025 23.73 -6.80 -27.76
CA TRP A 1025 23.97 -5.77 -28.77
C TRP A 1025 24.46 -4.42 -28.21
N LEU A 1026 24.46 -4.22 -26.88
CA LEU A 1026 25.11 -3.06 -26.27
C LEU A 1026 26.63 -3.04 -26.49
N ASP A 1027 27.25 -4.18 -26.81
CA ASP A 1027 28.68 -4.25 -27.11
C ASP A 1027 29.03 -3.60 -28.47
N ILE A 1028 28.05 -3.49 -29.38
CA ILE A 1028 28.26 -2.92 -30.72
C ILE A 1028 28.54 -1.42 -30.57
N VAL A 1029 29.65 -0.94 -31.14
CA VAL A 1029 30.04 0.48 -31.13
C VAL A 1029 29.20 1.27 -32.12
N ASP A 1030 27.96 1.57 -31.73
CA ASP A 1030 26.99 2.36 -32.50
C ASP A 1030 26.03 3.09 -31.53
N LEU A 1031 25.99 4.42 -31.59
CA LEU A 1031 25.24 5.24 -30.64
C LEU A 1031 23.73 4.99 -30.72
N ASP A 1032 23.19 4.82 -31.92
CA ASP A 1032 21.74 4.75 -32.12
C ASP A 1032 21.20 3.37 -31.71
N LEU A 1033 21.97 2.30 -31.94
CA LEU A 1033 21.66 0.95 -31.45
C LEU A 1033 21.68 0.88 -29.92
N ARG A 1034 22.72 1.43 -29.27
CA ARG A 1034 22.80 1.41 -27.81
C ARG A 1034 21.69 2.23 -27.15
N LYS A 1035 21.34 3.39 -27.73
CA LYS A 1035 20.24 4.24 -27.22
C LYS A 1035 18.90 3.54 -27.27
N ILE A 1036 18.55 2.89 -28.38
CA ILE A 1036 17.26 2.19 -28.48
C ILE A 1036 17.24 0.94 -27.60
N ALA A 1037 18.34 0.18 -27.50
CA ALA A 1037 18.43 -0.95 -26.58
C ALA A 1037 18.21 -0.54 -25.11
N LEU A 1038 18.88 0.52 -24.63
CA LEU A 1038 18.65 1.04 -23.28
C LEU A 1038 17.24 1.63 -23.11
N GLY A 1039 16.72 2.33 -24.12
CA GLY A 1039 15.34 2.82 -24.10
C GLY A 1039 14.30 1.70 -24.00
N ASN A 1040 14.58 0.53 -24.58
CA ASN A 1040 13.74 -0.65 -24.44
C ASN A 1040 13.83 -1.24 -23.04
N LEU A 1041 15.02 -1.34 -22.46
CA LEU A 1041 15.20 -1.79 -21.08
C LEU A 1041 14.46 -0.86 -20.11
N LEU A 1042 14.55 0.47 -20.30
CA LEU A 1042 13.81 1.45 -19.52
C LEU A 1042 12.29 1.30 -19.70
N THR A 1043 11.82 1.05 -20.92
CA THR A 1043 10.40 0.75 -21.15
C THR A 1043 9.99 -0.55 -20.44
N GLY A 1044 10.86 -1.56 -20.46
CA GLY A 1044 10.65 -2.86 -19.84
C GLY A 1044 10.54 -2.79 -18.32
N ILE A 1045 11.40 -2.02 -17.64
CA ILE A 1045 11.36 -1.90 -16.18
C ILE A 1045 10.08 -1.20 -15.69
N HIS A 1046 9.54 -0.25 -16.47
CA HIS A 1046 8.31 0.45 -16.12
C HIS A 1046 7.03 -0.34 -16.41
N ILE A 1047 6.98 -1.09 -17.52
CA ILE A 1047 5.76 -1.80 -17.95
C ILE A 1047 5.73 -3.25 -17.43
N LYS A 1048 6.88 -3.94 -17.43
CA LYS A 1048 6.99 -5.38 -17.10
C LYS A 1048 8.23 -5.68 -16.23
N PRO A 1049 8.32 -5.13 -14.99
CA PRO A 1049 9.48 -5.29 -14.13
C PRO A 1049 9.81 -6.75 -13.82
N LEU A 1050 8.80 -7.62 -13.67
CA LEU A 1050 8.97 -9.05 -13.35
C LEU A 1050 9.80 -9.84 -14.38
N ILE A 1051 9.83 -9.40 -15.65
CA ILE A 1051 10.64 -10.05 -16.69
C ILE A 1051 12.11 -9.62 -16.60
N LEU A 1052 12.34 -8.36 -16.23
CA LEU A 1052 13.69 -7.77 -16.20
C LEU A 1052 14.40 -8.03 -14.88
N ALA A 1053 13.67 -8.08 -13.75
CA ALA A 1053 14.25 -8.23 -12.41
C ALA A 1053 15.23 -9.42 -12.28
N PRO A 1054 14.91 -10.63 -12.77
CA PRO A 1054 15.86 -11.75 -12.73
C PRO A 1054 17.12 -11.56 -13.59
N LEU A 1055 17.06 -10.69 -14.60
CA LEU A 1055 18.16 -10.43 -15.53
C LEU A 1055 19.05 -9.26 -15.09
N LEU A 1056 18.65 -8.49 -14.07
CA LEU A 1056 19.34 -7.28 -13.64
C LEU A 1056 20.79 -7.56 -13.27
N ASN A 1057 21.03 -8.41 -12.27
CA ASN A 1057 22.39 -8.75 -11.84
C ASN A 1057 23.14 -9.63 -12.84
N LEU A 1058 22.42 -10.54 -13.51
CA LEU A 1058 23.06 -11.54 -14.37
C LEU A 1058 23.70 -10.91 -15.61
N ILE A 1059 23.00 -10.00 -16.29
CA ILE A 1059 23.43 -9.52 -17.62
C ILE A 1059 23.28 -8.00 -17.77
N ILE A 1060 22.19 -7.40 -17.28
CA ILE A 1060 21.87 -5.98 -17.56
C ILE A 1060 22.81 -5.02 -16.84
N LEU A 1061 22.91 -5.07 -15.51
CA LEU A 1061 23.71 -4.14 -14.72
C LEU A 1061 25.22 -4.22 -15.05
N PRO A 1062 25.83 -5.41 -15.22
CA PRO A 1062 27.23 -5.51 -15.64
C PRO A 1062 27.52 -4.84 -16.98
N LYS A 1063 26.63 -5.00 -17.97
CA LYS A 1063 26.74 -4.37 -19.29
C LYS A 1063 26.49 -2.87 -19.24
N LEU A 1064 25.51 -2.44 -18.46
CA LEU A 1064 25.18 -1.03 -18.25
C LEU A 1064 26.32 -0.27 -17.56
N ALA A 1065 27.01 -0.90 -16.59
CA ALA A 1065 28.14 -0.30 -15.90
C ALA A 1065 29.31 0.08 -16.82
N GLN A 1066 29.46 -0.59 -17.97
CA GLN A 1066 30.45 -0.24 -19.00
C GLN A 1066 30.07 1.04 -19.76
N GLN A 1067 28.77 1.30 -19.91
CA GLN A 1067 28.22 2.44 -20.65
C GLN A 1067 28.21 3.75 -19.84
N LEU A 1068 28.40 3.69 -18.52
CA LEU A 1068 28.40 4.87 -17.64
C LEU A 1068 29.57 5.85 -17.90
N SER A 1069 30.66 5.38 -18.50
CA SER A 1069 31.86 6.19 -18.73
C SER A 1069 31.89 6.81 -20.13
N ALA A 1070 32.54 7.96 -20.27
CA ALA A 1070 32.64 8.64 -21.57
C ALA A 1070 33.58 7.87 -22.53
N GLU A 1071 33.00 7.23 -23.54
CA GLU A 1071 33.78 6.50 -24.56
C GLU A 1071 34.46 7.45 -25.55
N LYS A 1072 35.73 7.18 -25.89
CA LYS A 1072 36.52 8.07 -26.77
C LYS A 1072 35.99 8.09 -28.20
N ASP A 1073 35.41 6.99 -28.67
CA ASP A 1073 34.90 6.84 -30.03
C ASP A 1073 33.69 7.76 -30.31
N PHE A 1074 33.00 8.23 -29.26
CA PHE A 1074 31.88 9.16 -29.36
C PHE A 1074 32.25 10.62 -29.09
N LYS A 1075 33.54 10.94 -28.89
CA LYS A 1075 34.02 12.31 -28.70
C LYS A 1075 34.58 12.88 -30.01
N LYS A 1076 33.97 13.94 -30.51
CA LYS A 1076 34.43 14.67 -31.70
C LYS A 1076 35.09 15.99 -31.31
N ILE A 1077 36.34 16.20 -31.70
CA ILE A 1077 37.06 17.45 -31.45
C ILE A 1077 36.90 18.38 -32.65
N ILE A 1078 36.20 19.50 -32.46
CA ILE A 1078 36.02 20.55 -33.46
C ILE A 1078 37.04 21.66 -33.16
N THR A 1079 37.97 21.89 -34.08
CA THR A 1079 38.98 22.96 -33.98
C THR A 1079 38.43 24.25 -34.59
N MET A 1080 38.34 25.31 -33.80
CA MET A 1080 37.94 26.66 -34.22
C MET A 1080 39.12 27.62 -33.99
N GLY A 1081 40.07 27.65 -34.93
CA GLY A 1081 41.31 28.42 -34.78
C GLY A 1081 42.15 27.92 -33.58
N PRO A 1082 42.51 28.78 -32.60
CA PRO A 1082 43.25 28.35 -31.40
C PRO A 1082 42.38 27.56 -30.38
N TYR A 1083 41.06 27.52 -30.56
CA TYR A 1083 40.13 26.86 -29.64
C TYR A 1083 39.81 25.43 -30.08
N LYS A 1084 39.76 24.49 -29.13
CA LYS A 1084 39.28 23.12 -29.33
C LYS A 1084 37.97 22.95 -28.56
N TYR A 1085 36.90 22.60 -29.26
CA TYR A 1085 35.62 22.25 -28.66
C TYR A 1085 35.41 20.74 -28.77
N THR A 1086 35.25 20.06 -27.64
CA THR A 1086 34.98 18.61 -27.60
C THR A 1086 33.47 18.39 -27.53
N LEU A 1087 32.89 17.90 -28.63
CA LEU A 1087 31.50 17.47 -28.67
C LEU A 1087 31.42 16.00 -28.21
N ASP A 1088 30.70 15.77 -27.11
CA ASP A 1088 30.43 14.41 -26.60
C ASP A 1088 29.07 13.93 -27.12
N GLN A 1089 29.06 13.05 -28.11
CA GLN A 1089 27.84 12.50 -28.71
C GLN A 1089 27.24 11.36 -27.86
N GLY A 1090 28.00 10.83 -26.89
CA GLY A 1090 27.57 9.78 -25.97
C GLY A 1090 26.87 10.29 -24.71
N ALA A 1091 26.73 11.61 -24.53
CA ALA A 1091 26.09 12.19 -23.35
C ALA A 1091 24.65 11.69 -23.15
N GLU A 1092 23.84 11.66 -24.21
CA GLU A 1092 22.44 11.17 -24.17
C GLU A 1092 22.34 9.69 -23.82
N LEU A 1093 23.31 8.87 -24.26
CA LEU A 1093 23.35 7.46 -23.89
C LEU A 1093 23.53 7.28 -22.38
N ARG A 1094 24.42 8.09 -21.80
CA ARG A 1094 24.72 8.04 -20.37
C ARG A 1094 23.57 8.56 -19.52
N LYS A 1095 22.86 9.60 -19.98
CA LYS A 1095 21.60 10.06 -19.35
C LYS A 1095 20.60 8.90 -19.23
N LEU A 1096 20.36 8.16 -20.32
CA LEU A 1096 19.48 6.98 -20.30
C LEU A 1096 19.95 5.91 -19.31
N CYS A 1097 21.26 5.69 -19.16
CA CYS A 1097 21.78 4.77 -18.14
C CYS A 1097 21.45 5.24 -16.71
N TYR A 1098 21.61 6.54 -16.42
CA TYR A 1098 21.28 7.08 -15.09
C TYR A 1098 19.77 7.11 -14.83
N GLU A 1099 18.94 7.35 -15.84
CA GLU A 1099 17.48 7.20 -15.74
C GLU A 1099 17.09 5.74 -15.46
N PHE A 1100 17.73 4.78 -16.13
CA PHE A 1100 17.51 3.36 -15.84
C PHE A 1100 17.92 2.98 -14.40
N ILE A 1101 19.08 3.45 -13.94
CA ILE A 1101 19.53 3.22 -12.55
C ILE A 1101 18.53 3.85 -11.56
N TYR A 1102 18.02 5.04 -11.84
CA TYR A 1102 16.99 5.68 -11.03
C TYR A 1102 15.74 4.79 -10.92
N SER A 1103 15.25 4.27 -12.04
CA SER A 1103 14.06 3.41 -12.06
C SER A 1103 14.28 2.07 -11.33
N VAL A 1104 15.50 1.52 -11.35
CA VAL A 1104 15.85 0.32 -10.56
C VAL A 1104 15.90 0.64 -9.07
N MET A 1105 16.54 1.75 -8.67
CA MET A 1105 16.61 2.17 -7.26
C MET A 1105 15.25 2.53 -6.66
N ALA A 1106 14.30 2.97 -7.49
CA ALA A 1106 12.94 3.30 -7.09
C ALA A 1106 11.98 2.10 -7.09
N ALA A 1107 12.45 0.88 -7.41
CA ALA A 1107 11.65 -0.34 -7.31
C ALA A 1107 11.41 -0.72 -5.84
N ASP A 1108 10.43 -1.61 -5.61
CA ASP A 1108 10.05 -2.08 -4.28
C ASP A 1108 11.16 -2.94 -3.63
N ASP A 1109 11.48 -2.67 -2.36
CA ASP A 1109 12.56 -3.37 -1.62
C ASP A 1109 12.36 -4.89 -1.61
N THR A 1110 11.11 -5.35 -1.58
CA THR A 1110 10.77 -6.78 -1.66
C THR A 1110 11.26 -7.44 -2.95
N SER A 1111 11.10 -6.79 -4.10
CA SER A 1111 11.53 -7.35 -5.38
C SER A 1111 13.05 -7.27 -5.55
N LEU A 1112 13.68 -6.22 -5.01
CA LEU A 1112 15.13 -6.05 -5.04
C LEU A 1112 15.84 -7.12 -4.20
N VAL A 1113 15.34 -7.39 -2.99
CA VAL A 1113 15.86 -8.46 -2.11
C VAL A 1113 15.60 -9.84 -2.71
N GLN A 1114 14.42 -10.09 -3.28
CA GLN A 1114 14.08 -11.38 -3.89
C GLN A 1114 15.04 -11.78 -5.02
N HIS A 1115 15.58 -10.80 -5.76
CA HIS A 1115 16.47 -11.02 -6.91
C HIS A 1115 17.94 -10.65 -6.61
N ASP A 1116 18.27 -10.44 -5.33
CA ASP A 1116 19.63 -10.18 -4.82
C ASP A 1116 20.31 -8.94 -5.45
N VAL A 1117 19.54 -7.92 -5.87
CA VAL A 1117 20.07 -6.77 -6.64
C VAL A 1117 21.10 -5.99 -5.82
N ASP A 1118 22.33 -5.85 -6.33
CA ASP A 1118 23.42 -5.16 -5.64
C ASP A 1118 23.30 -3.62 -5.79
N ILE A 1119 22.48 -3.02 -4.92
CA ILE A 1119 22.25 -1.57 -4.88
C ILE A 1119 23.50 -0.82 -4.41
N GLN A 1120 24.33 -1.44 -3.55
CA GLN A 1120 25.57 -0.85 -3.06
C GLN A 1120 26.57 -0.60 -4.21
N LEU A 1121 26.71 -1.59 -5.10
CA LEU A 1121 27.53 -1.47 -6.31
C LEU A 1121 27.00 -0.39 -7.26
N LEU A 1122 25.69 -0.20 -7.35
CA LEU A 1122 25.10 0.91 -8.12
C LEU A 1122 25.45 2.27 -7.50
N GLY A 1123 25.28 2.42 -6.19
CA GLY A 1123 25.68 3.62 -5.44
C GLY A 1123 27.16 3.96 -5.67
N LYS A 1124 28.04 2.96 -5.54
CA LYS A 1124 29.48 3.09 -5.80
C LYS A 1124 29.78 3.54 -7.24
N ASN A 1125 29.15 2.93 -8.24
CA ASN A 1125 29.32 3.30 -9.64
C ASN A 1125 28.88 4.75 -9.93
N ILE A 1126 27.82 5.25 -9.28
CA ILE A 1126 27.38 6.64 -9.44
C ILE A 1126 28.42 7.61 -8.86
N ILE A 1127 29.01 7.30 -7.70
CA ILE A 1127 30.07 8.11 -7.09
C ILE A 1127 31.32 8.13 -7.99
N GLU A 1128 31.79 6.97 -8.43
CA GLU A 1128 33.03 6.83 -9.19
C GLU A 1128 32.93 7.40 -10.62
N LYS A 1129 31.77 7.28 -11.27
CA LYS A 1129 31.62 7.64 -12.70
C LYS A 1129 30.74 8.87 -12.92
N GLY A 1130 29.63 9.00 -12.20
CA GLY A 1130 28.61 10.02 -12.45
C GLY A 1130 28.98 11.40 -11.93
N LEU A 1131 29.46 11.49 -10.69
CA LEU A 1131 29.86 12.78 -10.09
C LEU A 1131 31.11 13.38 -10.77
N LEU A 1132 31.94 12.55 -11.39
CA LEU A 1132 33.15 12.98 -12.09
C LEU A 1132 32.93 13.35 -13.56
N ASP A 1133 31.69 13.30 -14.06
CA ASP A 1133 31.36 13.59 -15.45
C ASP A 1133 31.69 15.04 -15.85
N ASP A 1134 31.97 15.22 -17.13
CA ASP A 1134 32.19 16.53 -17.73
C ASP A 1134 30.85 17.25 -18.00
N GLN A 1135 29.77 16.51 -18.27
CA GLN A 1135 28.44 17.04 -18.58
C GLN A 1135 27.65 17.39 -17.32
N PRO A 1136 27.12 18.62 -17.18
CA PRO A 1136 26.41 19.05 -15.98
C PRO A 1136 25.10 18.28 -15.73
N ASP A 1137 24.36 17.96 -16.79
CA ASP A 1137 23.08 17.22 -16.69
C ASP A 1137 23.26 15.84 -16.06
N ILE A 1138 24.35 15.14 -16.41
CA ILE A 1138 24.68 13.82 -15.85
C ILE A 1138 25.03 13.96 -14.36
N VAL A 1139 25.77 15.00 -13.98
CA VAL A 1139 26.09 15.27 -12.57
C VAL A 1139 24.82 15.58 -11.77
N VAL A 1140 23.86 16.32 -12.35
CA VAL A 1140 22.56 16.58 -11.69
C VAL A 1140 21.78 15.29 -11.49
N LEU A 1141 21.69 14.42 -12.51
CA LEU A 1141 21.06 13.10 -12.40
C LEU A 1141 21.78 12.21 -11.37
N ALA A 1142 23.11 12.16 -11.39
CA ALA A 1142 23.89 11.42 -10.41
C ALA A 1142 23.63 11.91 -8.97
N CYS A 1143 23.54 13.23 -8.76
CA CYS A 1143 23.16 13.79 -7.47
C CYS A 1143 21.74 13.41 -7.05
N SER A 1144 20.79 13.38 -7.99
CA SER A 1144 19.41 12.96 -7.72
C SER A 1144 19.33 11.47 -7.37
N ASN A 1145 20.01 10.62 -8.13
CA ASN A 1145 20.02 9.17 -7.90
C ASN A 1145 20.67 8.83 -6.56
N LEU A 1146 21.82 9.43 -6.23
CA LEU A 1146 22.42 9.28 -4.90
C LEU A 1146 21.50 9.83 -3.82
N GLY A 1147 20.86 10.97 -4.06
CA GLY A 1147 19.89 11.53 -3.12
C GLY A 1147 18.70 10.59 -2.86
N ASN A 1148 18.28 9.80 -3.84
CA ASN A 1148 17.26 8.77 -3.67
C ASN A 1148 17.80 7.51 -3.01
N PHE A 1149 19.03 7.11 -3.31
CA PHE A 1149 19.70 5.99 -2.64
C PHE A 1149 19.79 6.22 -1.14
N PHE A 1150 20.16 7.43 -0.69
CA PHE A 1150 20.18 7.78 0.73
C PHE A 1150 18.79 7.88 1.38
N ASP A 1151 17.73 8.18 0.62
CA ASP A 1151 16.37 8.30 1.16
C ASP A 1151 15.64 6.95 1.24
N LEU A 1152 15.79 6.10 0.22
CA LEU A 1152 15.05 4.85 0.07
C LEU A 1152 15.82 3.64 0.64
N HIS A 1153 17.16 3.66 0.56
CA HIS A 1153 18.05 2.54 0.92
C HIS A 1153 19.08 2.99 1.97
N GLU A 1154 18.60 3.60 3.06
CA GLU A 1154 19.45 4.24 4.09
C GLU A 1154 20.47 3.25 4.69
N MET A 1155 20.06 2.00 4.94
CA MET A 1155 20.91 0.95 5.51
C MET A 1155 22.06 0.56 4.59
N GLU A 1156 21.79 0.33 3.30
CA GLU A 1156 22.77 -0.03 2.29
C GLU A 1156 23.71 1.14 1.98
N ALA A 1157 23.20 2.38 2.00
CA ALA A 1157 24.00 3.58 1.84
C ALA A 1157 24.97 3.75 3.01
N MET A 1158 24.49 3.48 4.22
CA MET A 1158 25.29 3.45 5.43
C MET A 1158 26.37 2.37 5.40
N GLU A 1159 26.03 1.17 4.94
CA GLU A 1159 26.99 0.10 4.77
C GLU A 1159 28.04 0.41 3.70
N LEU A 1160 27.67 1.05 2.59
CA LEU A 1160 28.62 1.49 1.56
C LEU A 1160 29.64 2.49 2.11
N ILE A 1161 29.19 3.44 2.93
CA ILE A 1161 30.08 4.40 3.60
C ILE A 1161 31.00 3.68 4.60
N ARG A 1162 30.47 2.75 5.38
CA ARG A 1162 31.24 1.98 6.38
C ARG A 1162 32.29 1.07 5.73
N THR A 1163 31.91 0.33 4.70
CA THR A 1163 32.79 -0.61 3.98
C THR A 1163 33.80 0.11 3.08
N GLY A 1164 33.41 1.22 2.48
CA GLY A 1164 34.29 2.08 1.67
C GLY A 1164 35.26 2.92 2.50
N GLY A 1165 34.97 3.13 3.78
CA GLY A 1165 35.84 3.81 4.74
C GLY A 1165 36.14 5.26 4.36
N THR A 1166 37.31 5.74 4.80
CA THR A 1166 37.79 7.10 4.50
C THR A 1166 38.05 7.32 3.01
N GLU A 1167 38.48 6.30 2.28
CA GLU A 1167 38.81 6.39 0.85
C GLU A 1167 37.57 6.78 0.01
N LEU A 1168 36.42 6.15 0.25
CA LEU A 1168 35.20 6.43 -0.51
C LEU A 1168 34.69 7.85 -0.24
N ILE A 1169 34.77 8.33 0.99
CA ILE A 1169 34.36 9.70 1.34
C ILE A 1169 35.32 10.73 0.77
N GLU A 1170 36.63 10.48 0.81
CA GLU A 1170 37.61 11.35 0.14
C GLU A 1170 37.35 11.43 -1.36
N GLN A 1171 37.00 10.31 -1.99
CA GLN A 1171 36.60 10.28 -3.40
C GLN A 1171 35.31 11.07 -3.66
N LEU A 1172 34.28 10.90 -2.83
CA LEU A 1172 33.01 11.61 -2.91
C LEU A 1172 33.22 13.13 -2.76
N VAL A 1173 33.88 13.55 -1.68
CA VAL A 1173 34.21 14.96 -1.41
C VAL A 1173 35.09 15.53 -2.51
N GLY A 1174 36.07 14.76 -3.00
CA GLY A 1174 36.92 15.13 -4.13
C GLY A 1174 36.12 15.36 -5.41
N ALA A 1175 35.16 14.48 -5.71
CA ALA A 1175 34.29 14.61 -6.88
C ALA A 1175 33.38 15.84 -6.80
N LEU A 1176 32.72 16.06 -5.65
CA LEU A 1176 31.85 17.22 -5.43
C LEU A 1176 32.64 18.54 -5.50
N ASN A 1177 33.81 18.61 -4.86
CA ASN A 1177 34.69 19.78 -4.92
C ASN A 1177 35.16 20.09 -6.34
N LYS A 1178 35.51 19.06 -7.12
CA LYS A 1178 35.88 19.22 -8.53
C LYS A 1178 34.75 19.90 -9.32
N GLN A 1179 33.50 19.50 -9.12
CA GLN A 1179 32.34 20.10 -9.81
C GLN A 1179 32.02 21.51 -9.31
N LEU A 1180 32.12 21.77 -8.00
CA LEU A 1180 31.93 23.10 -7.41
C LEU A 1180 32.99 24.11 -7.88
N SER A 1181 34.24 23.66 -8.07
CA SER A 1181 35.36 24.50 -8.52
C SER A 1181 35.27 24.97 -9.99
N LYS A 1182 34.38 24.37 -10.81
CA LYS A 1182 34.20 24.74 -12.22
C LYS A 1182 33.61 26.16 -12.32
N LYS A 1183 34.44 27.12 -12.73
CA LYS A 1183 34.08 28.53 -12.91
C LYS A 1183 33.23 28.77 -14.15
N LEU A 1184 32.27 29.69 -14.04
CA LEU A 1184 31.49 30.19 -15.16
C LEU A 1184 32.36 31.09 -16.07
N SER A 1185 32.20 30.95 -17.38
CA SER A 1185 32.89 31.82 -18.36
C SER A 1185 32.38 33.26 -18.30
N ALA A 1186 33.26 34.24 -18.50
CA ALA A 1186 32.89 35.67 -18.58
C ALA A 1186 31.96 36.02 -19.76
N LYS A 1187 31.78 35.09 -20.72
CA LYS A 1187 30.86 35.21 -21.86
C LYS A 1187 29.71 34.18 -21.81
N ALA A 1188 29.40 33.63 -20.64
CA ALA A 1188 28.36 32.62 -20.47
C ALA A 1188 26.98 33.19 -20.85
N SER A 1189 26.18 32.36 -21.53
CA SER A 1189 24.78 32.67 -21.85
C SER A 1189 23.90 32.56 -20.60
N ALA A 1190 22.66 33.05 -20.68
CA ALA A 1190 21.67 32.85 -19.61
C ALA A 1190 21.44 31.36 -19.33
N GLN A 1191 21.38 30.52 -20.38
CA GLN A 1191 21.26 29.08 -20.24
C GLN A 1191 22.46 28.46 -19.50
N ASP A 1192 23.68 28.89 -19.82
CA ASP A 1192 24.89 28.42 -19.12
C ASP A 1192 24.88 28.83 -17.63
N THR A 1193 24.33 30.00 -17.31
CA THR A 1193 24.18 30.44 -15.91
C THR A 1193 23.18 29.58 -15.17
N GLU A 1194 22.05 29.22 -15.78
CA GLU A 1194 21.02 28.40 -15.17
C GLU A 1194 21.52 26.98 -14.88
N ILE A 1195 22.17 26.34 -15.87
CA ILE A 1195 22.78 25.00 -15.73
C ILE A 1195 23.84 25.00 -14.63
N HIS A 1196 24.65 26.06 -14.54
CA HIS A 1196 25.66 26.20 -13.48
C HIS A 1196 25.01 26.29 -12.09
N GLN A 1197 23.93 27.06 -11.96
CA GLN A 1197 23.18 27.19 -10.71
C GLN A 1197 22.49 25.90 -10.31
N GLU A 1198 21.85 25.21 -11.25
CA GLU A 1198 21.16 23.95 -11.03
C GLU A 1198 22.14 22.88 -10.53
N ARG A 1199 23.30 22.75 -11.16
CA ARG A 1199 24.37 21.86 -10.68
C ARG A 1199 24.77 22.15 -9.24
N ILE A 1200 24.97 23.42 -8.87
CA ILE A 1200 25.31 23.81 -7.50
C ILE A 1200 24.17 23.44 -6.53
N LYS A 1201 22.91 23.75 -6.89
CA LYS A 1201 21.74 23.42 -6.07
C LYS A 1201 21.63 21.91 -5.83
N SER A 1202 21.81 21.09 -6.86
CA SER A 1202 21.74 19.62 -6.75
C SER A 1202 22.86 19.06 -5.88
N ILE A 1203 24.09 19.57 -6.01
CA ILE A 1203 25.21 19.19 -5.12
C ILE A 1203 24.90 19.59 -3.66
N VAL A 1204 24.40 20.80 -3.43
CA VAL A 1204 24.03 21.26 -2.08
C VAL A 1204 22.90 20.41 -1.50
N LYS A 1205 21.89 20.07 -2.30
CA LYS A 1205 20.77 19.21 -1.87
C LYS A 1205 21.27 17.82 -1.47
N LEU A 1206 22.07 17.17 -2.31
CA LEU A 1206 22.71 15.90 -1.99
C LEU A 1206 23.55 16.01 -0.71
N SER A 1207 24.38 17.05 -0.61
CA SER A 1207 25.27 17.24 0.53
C SER A 1207 24.49 17.36 1.83
N LYS A 1208 23.35 18.05 1.85
CA LYS A 1208 22.47 18.13 3.03
C LYS A 1208 21.86 16.79 3.41
N LYS A 1209 21.46 15.98 2.43
CA LYS A 1209 20.92 14.63 2.68
C LYS A 1209 21.96 13.73 3.32
N ILE A 1210 23.16 13.71 2.74
CA ILE A 1210 24.29 12.96 3.29
C ILE A 1210 24.69 13.51 4.67
N ASP A 1211 24.62 14.82 4.91
CA ASP A 1211 24.84 15.43 6.22
C ASP A 1211 23.85 14.91 7.27
N LEU A 1212 22.55 14.80 6.94
CA LEU A 1212 21.54 14.26 7.84
C LEU A 1212 21.79 12.78 8.18
N VAL A 1213 22.14 11.98 7.17
CA VAL A 1213 22.46 10.56 7.35
C VAL A 1213 23.75 10.41 8.14
N LEU A 1214 24.80 11.20 7.86
CA LEU A 1214 26.04 11.15 8.64
C LEU A 1214 25.88 11.72 10.06
N GLU A 1215 24.99 12.68 10.30
CA GLU A 1215 24.66 13.16 11.66
C GLU A 1215 23.90 12.11 12.47
N SER A 1216 23.11 11.23 11.84
CA SER A 1216 22.48 10.10 12.52
C SER A 1216 23.46 8.95 12.81
N THR A 1217 24.63 8.92 12.16
CA THR A 1217 25.67 7.92 12.45
C THR A 1217 26.36 8.17 13.77
N GLU A 1218 26.22 7.23 14.69
CA GLU A 1218 26.84 7.33 15.99
C GLU A 1218 28.37 7.07 15.95
N ILE A 1219 29.11 7.84 16.73
CA ILE A 1219 30.57 7.97 16.68
C ILE A 1219 31.24 6.90 17.56
N ASP A 1220 31.27 5.65 17.09
CA ASP A 1220 31.84 4.54 17.89
C ASP A 1220 33.32 4.25 17.58
N ASN A 1221 33.76 4.48 16.35
CA ASN A 1221 35.11 4.13 15.88
C ASN A 1221 35.95 5.36 15.48
N ASP A 1222 37.28 5.30 15.69
CA ASP A 1222 38.21 6.36 15.26
C ASP A 1222 38.19 6.58 13.73
N GLU A 1223 37.85 5.56 12.93
CA GLU A 1223 37.63 5.70 11.49
C GLU A 1223 36.34 6.48 11.15
N ASN A 1224 35.25 6.25 11.89
CA ASN A 1224 33.99 7.02 11.72
C ASN A 1224 34.19 8.50 12.09
N ARG A 1225 35.06 8.79 13.06
CA ARG A 1225 35.47 10.16 13.38
C ARG A 1225 36.19 10.82 12.22
N GLN A 1226 37.14 10.13 11.59
CA GLN A 1226 37.87 10.67 10.44
C GLN A 1226 36.93 10.94 9.26
N ILE A 1227 35.99 10.02 9.00
CA ILE A 1227 34.90 10.16 8.03
C ILE A 1227 34.09 11.45 8.29
N GLN A 1228 33.60 11.62 9.51
CA GLN A 1228 32.81 12.80 9.88
C GLN A 1228 33.64 14.08 9.85
N ASP A 1229 34.92 14.05 10.27
CA ASP A 1229 35.80 15.21 10.22
C ASP A 1229 36.04 15.70 8.78
N ILE A 1230 36.28 14.77 7.85
CA ILE A 1230 36.43 15.08 6.42
C ILE A 1230 35.14 15.70 5.87
N TRP A 1231 33.98 15.10 6.20
CA TRP A 1231 32.69 15.58 5.74
C TRP A 1231 32.29 16.93 6.35
N ASN A 1232 32.44 17.10 7.66
CA ASN A 1232 32.15 18.33 8.40
C ASN A 1232 32.97 19.50 7.88
N LYS A 1233 34.24 19.25 7.54
CA LYS A 1233 35.10 20.26 6.90
C LYS A 1233 34.53 20.69 5.55
N PHE A 1234 34.14 19.73 4.71
CA PHE A 1234 33.52 20.00 3.41
C PHE A 1234 32.19 20.77 3.53
N ILE A 1235 31.30 20.37 4.44
CA ILE A 1235 30.02 21.05 4.68
C ILE A 1235 30.23 22.46 5.21
N THR A 1236 31.21 22.66 6.09
CA THR A 1236 31.57 24.00 6.59
C THR A 1236 32.05 24.89 5.45
N ASP A 1237 32.89 24.36 4.55
CA ASP A 1237 33.36 25.09 3.38
C ASP A 1237 32.19 25.45 2.42
N ILE A 1238 31.24 24.54 2.21
CA ILE A 1238 30.02 24.82 1.42
C ILE A 1238 29.18 25.92 2.06
N LYS A 1239 28.91 25.84 3.37
CA LYS A 1239 28.12 26.83 4.13
C LYS A 1239 28.72 28.23 4.01
N GLN A 1240 30.06 28.33 3.98
CA GLN A 1240 30.79 29.60 3.83
C GLN A 1240 30.84 30.11 2.38
N GLN A 1241 31.10 29.25 1.39
CA GLN A 1241 31.33 29.67 0.00
C GLN A 1241 30.03 29.79 -0.82
N TYR A 1242 28.99 29.02 -0.47
CA TYR A 1242 27.72 28.92 -1.21
C TYR A 1242 26.49 29.20 -0.34
N THR A 1243 26.60 30.14 0.61
CA THR A 1243 25.57 30.43 1.64
C THR A 1243 24.17 30.64 1.08
N VAL A 1244 24.03 31.39 -0.03
CA VAL A 1244 22.73 31.69 -0.66
C VAL A 1244 22.04 30.42 -1.18
N TYR A 1245 22.79 29.51 -1.78
CA TYR A 1245 22.26 28.23 -2.26
C TYR A 1245 21.96 27.30 -1.09
N TYR A 1246 22.83 27.29 -0.07
CA TYR A 1246 22.61 26.49 1.14
C TYR A 1246 21.34 26.92 1.89
N SER A 1247 21.03 28.21 1.98
CA SER A 1247 19.81 28.68 2.67
C SER A 1247 18.53 28.51 1.87
N SER A 1248 18.60 28.58 0.53
CA SER A 1248 17.41 28.55 -0.34
C SER A 1248 16.93 27.15 -0.72
N THR A 1249 17.80 26.14 -0.62
CA THR A 1249 17.48 24.77 -1.03
C THR A 1249 16.90 23.99 0.15
N VAL A 1250 15.62 23.63 0.11
CA VAL A 1250 14.97 22.77 1.11
C VAL A 1250 15.27 21.30 0.77
N VAL A 1251 15.55 20.49 1.80
CA VAL A 1251 15.83 19.05 1.64
C VAL A 1251 14.59 18.33 1.11
#